data_AF-A0A7Y5Q592-F1
#
_entry.id   AF-A0A7Y5Q592-F1
#
_cell.length_a   1.000
_cell.length_b   1.000
_cell.length_c   1.000
_cell.angle_alpha   90.00
_cell.angle_beta   90.00
_cell.angle_gamma   90.00
#
_symmetry.space_group_name_H-M   'P 1'
#
loop_
_entity.id
_entity.type
_entity.pdbx_description
1 polymer ?
#
loop_
_entity_poly.entity_id
_entity_poly.type
_entity_poly.pdbx_seq_one_letter_code
_entity_poly.pdbx_strand_id
1 'polypeptide(L)'
;TMAATLLQAVWSGPLTPAPELSAAGATAARWRLADGDQVAIAAPSEGRSTLRLRLHSERMTGARLTLRLLAPDAANAFETTLSVEWVGWNDLAVEREAGWRRLGSPRWEAIAQIELQGVEGFLPPTVVGLAEPAWTDESPTWAMTAGERLLEPCYNRFFSPLGRWRGEGAALTTRWNALALTRPRGKRATVSRPFNLNLDGLQAIRVQAAVPRATLVSLRARIDGELRTIAHPQPGSDNWDELRGAVSGQRLTHLYLDFEDAPGSGTTGVDEVHLHFITAEQAGFTPPSYPREAPRRPLAASGPAILPDRLPTWLYFGGDDLPALREKVRSGMPASLLAQLKQQADSYLGYDPEPYLGGFYPSRDHEWLRPWSTYVPWARALQSTAFLHLLTGEPHYGEQAKRLLLALAGTPAWSYGMVSRYPVGWGGHGGPFGEATVGPAAALAFNWIDHLLTPAERAAVEEAMMWGSWYWLNDYIDKQSYIRKMNQGPWFNYGALIQALVLERRYPAVAQQLAKYEANLRESIALNYFQDGANTEGPAYWTATTDNVVRALPLLAHRFGRPLADYVPEPLRRSIDLPIYLRSMAHEQEWRTLPINDANEQRWDPGHVGLFFASLLDDPLAQWAWEQTSAVTGAHGDPVLSIVWHKPWGAAPPPNLELAKRFRGVDLPVLRSSWQPGALLLVMQSGLWGFGGHQHHDKNSLVLEAYGETLLVDKGVPNYGDPHGPAWQAAAAHNTITIDGANQVPAHAKLLEFEHAAGYDRLVSDATACYPPASKVLRRVLFRRPSYVVVADEVELAAPGRVEFNLHTRAEVTAQGERLLFRGRRADLHVLLASPTLVHHQLSESRRTPGEAPIRDLRLSTPRPVTSAVFLAVLYPVPHGQQPPTLRAVRHPEGARIWVGTDLVEYEWGQDLRLGSGPKEAADATP
;
A
#
# COMPACT_ATOMS: atom_id res chain seq x y z
N THR A 1 14.60 -49.82 -26.91
CA THR A 1 15.33 -49.30 -28.09
C THR A 1 14.42 -48.61 -29.09
N MET A 2 13.25 -49.14 -29.50
CA MET A 2 12.29 -48.37 -30.34
C MET A 2 11.66 -47.14 -29.65
N ALA A 3 11.50 -47.14 -28.32
CA ALA A 3 11.07 -45.95 -27.58
C ALA A 3 12.15 -44.85 -27.50
N ALA A 4 13.43 -45.21 -27.63
CA ALA A 4 14.54 -44.25 -27.62
C ALA A 4 14.69 -43.52 -28.97
N THR A 5 14.26 -44.14 -30.07
CA THR A 5 14.28 -43.56 -31.42
C THR A 5 13.09 -42.62 -31.70
N LEU A 6 12.02 -42.69 -30.90
CA LEU A 6 10.86 -41.78 -30.99
C LEU A 6 11.01 -40.51 -30.14
N LEU A 7 11.98 -40.44 -29.23
CA LEU A 7 12.19 -39.29 -28.33
C LEU A 7 13.10 -38.19 -28.90
N GLN A 8 13.80 -38.44 -30.01
CA GLN A 8 14.47 -37.40 -30.82
C GLN A 8 13.53 -36.65 -31.78
N ALA A 9 12.20 -36.90 -31.74
CA ALA A 9 11.28 -36.47 -32.78
C ALA A 9 10.42 -35.22 -32.44
N VAL A 10 10.54 -34.61 -31.26
CA VAL A 10 9.59 -33.56 -30.83
C VAL A 10 10.32 -32.25 -30.49
N TRP A 11 11.26 -32.26 -29.55
CA TRP A 11 12.10 -31.09 -29.24
C TRP A 11 13.54 -31.28 -29.74
N SER A 12 14.15 -30.25 -30.33
CA SER A 12 15.59 -30.16 -30.64
C SER A 12 16.34 -29.47 -29.50
N GLY A 13 17.63 -29.79 -29.33
CA GLY A 13 18.50 -29.24 -28.27
C GLY A 13 19.11 -30.32 -27.38
N PRO A 14 19.75 -29.94 -26.25
CA PRO A 14 20.48 -30.85 -25.36
C PRO A 14 19.53 -31.65 -24.46
N LEU A 15 18.77 -32.57 -25.06
CA LEU A 15 17.71 -33.34 -24.39
C LEU A 15 18.05 -34.82 -24.24
N THR A 16 17.56 -35.42 -23.15
CA THR A 16 17.64 -36.86 -22.92
C THR A 16 16.24 -37.49 -22.78
N PRO A 17 15.96 -38.65 -23.43
CA PRO A 17 14.73 -39.40 -23.26
C PRO A 17 14.39 -39.68 -21.78
N ALA A 18 13.15 -39.43 -21.34
CA ALA A 18 12.71 -39.63 -19.96
C ALA A 18 11.38 -40.42 -19.88
N PRO A 19 11.37 -41.72 -20.23
CA PRO A 19 10.14 -42.53 -20.28
C PRO A 19 9.42 -42.62 -18.92
N GLU A 20 10.13 -42.58 -17.81
CA GLU A 20 9.58 -42.57 -16.46
C GLU A 20 8.78 -41.29 -16.12
N LEU A 21 9.01 -40.19 -16.84
CA LEU A 21 8.19 -38.98 -16.74
C LEU A 21 6.94 -39.07 -17.63
N SER A 22 6.80 -40.09 -18.48
CA SER A 22 5.72 -40.22 -19.48
C SER A 22 4.36 -40.65 -18.90
N ALA A 23 4.13 -40.38 -17.60
CA ALA A 23 2.83 -40.52 -16.97
C ALA A 23 1.83 -39.51 -17.57
N ALA A 24 0.54 -39.86 -17.58
CA ALA A 24 -0.54 -39.08 -18.18
C ALA A 24 -0.53 -38.95 -19.73
N GLY A 25 0.05 -39.94 -20.43
CA GLY A 25 -0.17 -40.15 -21.87
C GLY A 25 0.67 -39.31 -22.83
N ALA A 26 1.67 -38.58 -22.34
CA ALA A 26 2.60 -37.79 -23.15
C ALA A 26 4.03 -38.31 -23.01
N THR A 27 4.77 -38.39 -24.13
CA THR A 27 6.21 -38.64 -24.11
C THR A 27 6.94 -37.44 -23.52
N ALA A 28 7.96 -37.68 -22.70
CA ALA A 28 8.71 -36.62 -22.02
C ALA A 28 10.23 -36.73 -22.27
N ALA A 29 10.88 -35.56 -22.38
CA ALA A 29 12.34 -35.44 -22.44
C ALA A 29 12.84 -34.61 -21.26
N ARG A 30 14.03 -34.93 -20.74
CA ARG A 30 14.73 -34.13 -19.75
C ARG A 30 15.66 -33.13 -20.41
N TRP A 31 15.55 -31.87 -19.99
CA TRP A 31 16.49 -30.80 -20.24
C TRP A 31 17.24 -30.50 -18.95
N ARG A 32 18.54 -30.82 -18.91
CA ARG A 32 19.42 -30.32 -17.88
C ARG A 32 19.86 -28.92 -18.30
N LEU A 33 19.45 -27.91 -17.56
CA LEU A 33 19.72 -26.52 -17.91
C LEU A 33 21.21 -26.24 -17.85
N ALA A 34 21.74 -25.58 -18.88
CA ALA A 34 23.00 -24.86 -18.83
C ALA A 34 22.75 -23.43 -19.31
N ASP A 35 23.54 -22.47 -18.84
CA ASP A 35 23.31 -21.06 -19.16
C ASP A 35 23.41 -20.80 -20.66
N GLY A 36 22.33 -20.26 -21.23
CA GLY A 36 22.24 -19.97 -22.66
C GLY A 36 21.79 -21.15 -23.52
N ASP A 37 21.59 -22.34 -22.93
CA ASP A 37 21.02 -23.47 -23.65
C ASP A 37 19.62 -23.14 -24.16
N GLN A 38 19.31 -23.70 -25.32
CA GLN A 38 18.04 -23.53 -26.00
C GLN A 38 17.51 -24.89 -26.43
N VAL A 39 16.20 -25.03 -26.29
CA VAL A 39 15.44 -26.16 -26.82
C VAL A 39 14.28 -25.59 -27.65
N ALA A 40 13.97 -26.24 -28.76
CA ALA A 40 12.93 -25.73 -29.63
C ALA A 40 12.13 -26.85 -30.29
N ILE A 41 10.93 -26.51 -30.74
CA ILE A 41 10.02 -27.42 -31.42
C ILE A 41 9.25 -26.66 -32.49
N ALA A 42 9.01 -27.31 -33.63
CA ALA A 42 8.12 -26.77 -34.65
C ALA A 42 6.71 -26.55 -34.06
N ALA A 43 6.19 -25.34 -34.17
CA ALA A 43 4.82 -25.07 -33.76
C ALA A 43 3.86 -25.69 -34.80
N PRO A 44 2.83 -26.43 -34.39
CA PRO A 44 1.80 -26.88 -35.32
C PRO A 44 1.07 -25.68 -35.94
N SER A 45 0.66 -25.83 -37.20
CA SER A 45 0.08 -24.78 -38.04
C SER A 45 -1.40 -24.49 -37.75
N GLU A 46 -1.83 -24.45 -36.49
CA GLU A 46 -3.26 -24.37 -36.13
C GLU A 46 -3.66 -23.02 -35.51
N GLY A 47 -4.71 -22.40 -36.04
CA GLY A 47 -5.26 -21.09 -35.62
C GLY A 47 -5.97 -21.04 -34.27
N ARG A 48 -5.51 -21.82 -33.29
CA ARG A 48 -6.09 -21.89 -31.93
C ARG A 48 -5.61 -20.74 -31.05
N SER A 49 -6.39 -20.41 -30.02
CA SER A 49 -6.18 -19.20 -29.19
C SER A 49 -5.23 -19.35 -28.01
N THR A 50 -4.97 -20.58 -27.53
CA THR A 50 -4.19 -20.85 -26.31
C THR A 50 -3.08 -21.88 -26.56
N LEU A 51 -1.89 -21.56 -26.10
CA LEU A 51 -0.76 -22.49 -25.99
C LEU A 51 -0.70 -23.08 -24.57
N ARG A 52 -0.59 -24.39 -24.45
CA ARG A 52 -0.33 -25.13 -23.21
C ARG A 52 1.05 -25.77 -23.25
N LEU A 53 1.89 -25.42 -22.29
CA LEU A 53 3.21 -26.01 -22.05
C LEU A 53 3.14 -26.80 -20.75
N ARG A 54 3.33 -28.12 -20.84
CA ARG A 54 3.39 -28.97 -19.67
C ARG A 54 4.85 -29.24 -19.33
N LEU A 55 5.29 -28.69 -18.19
CA LEU A 55 6.67 -28.74 -17.74
C LEU A 55 6.77 -29.45 -16.38
N HIS A 56 7.74 -30.35 -16.23
CA HIS A 56 8.03 -31.05 -14.97
C HIS A 56 9.27 -30.46 -14.31
N SER A 57 9.25 -30.29 -12.99
CA SER A 57 10.47 -30.02 -12.23
C SER A 57 10.60 -30.98 -11.06
N GLU A 58 11.79 -31.54 -10.84
CA GLU A 58 12.06 -32.42 -9.69
C GLU A 58 12.14 -31.64 -8.37
N ARG A 59 12.45 -30.34 -8.44
CA ARG A 59 12.54 -29.43 -7.30
C ARG A 59 12.35 -27.98 -7.74
N MET A 60 12.06 -27.09 -6.81
CA MET A 60 12.11 -25.65 -7.09
C MET A 60 13.59 -25.23 -7.20
N THR A 61 13.94 -24.44 -8.22
CA THR A 61 15.31 -23.95 -8.42
C THR A 61 15.39 -22.45 -8.67
N GLY A 62 14.28 -21.83 -9.10
CA GLY A 62 14.23 -20.41 -9.44
C GLY A 62 14.83 -20.08 -10.81
N ALA A 63 15.14 -21.11 -11.61
CA ALA A 63 15.65 -20.94 -12.97
C ALA A 63 14.66 -20.16 -13.84
N ARG A 64 15.17 -19.42 -14.82
CA ARG A 64 14.35 -18.66 -15.75
C ARG A 64 14.33 -19.32 -17.10
N LEU A 65 13.13 -19.45 -17.66
CA LEU A 65 12.93 -19.94 -19.02
C LEU A 65 12.31 -18.80 -19.83
N THR A 66 13.02 -18.30 -20.83
CA THR A 66 12.44 -17.37 -21.81
C THR A 66 11.68 -18.19 -22.84
N LEU A 67 10.37 -17.96 -22.92
CA LEU A 67 9.49 -18.56 -23.93
C LEU A 67 9.37 -17.62 -25.11
N ARG A 68 9.76 -18.09 -26.30
CA ARG A 68 9.57 -17.39 -27.57
C ARG A 68 8.68 -18.18 -28.51
N LEU A 69 7.70 -17.49 -29.09
CA LEU A 69 6.89 -17.98 -30.20
C LEU A 69 7.39 -17.26 -31.45
N LEU A 70 8.15 -17.96 -32.29
CA LEU A 70 8.84 -17.40 -33.45
C LEU A 70 7.99 -17.58 -34.71
N ALA A 71 7.88 -16.51 -35.51
CA ALA A 71 7.43 -16.61 -36.90
C ALA A 71 8.55 -17.16 -37.80
N PRO A 72 8.28 -17.52 -39.07
CA PRO A 72 9.30 -17.95 -40.03
C PRO A 72 10.48 -16.98 -40.16
N ASP A 73 10.21 -15.68 -40.04
CA ASP A 73 11.23 -14.66 -39.84
C ASP A 73 11.42 -14.45 -38.33
N ALA A 74 12.56 -14.91 -37.82
CA ALA A 74 12.91 -14.85 -36.40
C ALA A 74 13.02 -13.43 -35.82
N ALA A 75 13.05 -12.38 -36.66
CA ALA A 75 12.89 -11.00 -36.20
C ALA A 75 11.50 -10.71 -35.62
N ASN A 76 10.51 -11.57 -35.93
CA ASN A 76 9.13 -11.45 -35.47
C ASN A 76 8.80 -12.55 -34.46
N ALA A 77 8.56 -12.18 -33.20
CA ALA A 77 8.25 -13.15 -32.14
C ALA A 77 7.39 -12.58 -31.02
N PHE A 78 6.66 -13.46 -30.34
CA PHE A 78 6.13 -13.17 -29.00
C PHE A 78 7.07 -13.72 -27.94
N GLU A 79 7.34 -12.94 -26.90
CA GLU A 79 8.28 -13.30 -25.83
C GLU A 79 7.67 -13.09 -24.43
N THR A 80 7.96 -14.00 -23.51
CA THR A 80 7.69 -13.89 -22.08
C THR A 80 8.67 -14.74 -21.27
N THR A 81 8.65 -14.63 -19.94
CA THR A 81 9.58 -15.36 -19.04
C THR A 81 8.82 -16.16 -17.99
N LEU A 82 9.25 -17.40 -17.80
CA LEU A 82 8.78 -18.37 -16.83
C LEU A 82 9.82 -18.55 -15.71
N SER A 83 9.39 -19.03 -14.55
CA SER A 83 10.24 -19.24 -13.38
C SER A 83 10.01 -20.61 -12.76
N VAL A 84 11.05 -21.43 -12.62
CA VAL A 84 10.93 -22.82 -12.10
C VAL A 84 10.79 -22.82 -10.58
N GLU A 85 9.56 -22.63 -10.12
CA GLU A 85 9.16 -22.43 -8.71
C GLU A 85 8.06 -23.41 -8.25
N TRP A 86 8.02 -24.58 -8.89
CA TRP A 86 7.11 -25.68 -8.55
C TRP A 86 7.87 -27.01 -8.51
N VAL A 87 7.18 -28.05 -8.02
CA VAL A 87 7.64 -29.45 -8.05
C VAL A 87 6.58 -30.29 -8.75
N GLY A 88 7.00 -31.28 -9.52
CA GLY A 88 6.13 -32.10 -10.35
C GLY A 88 5.75 -31.41 -11.66
N TRP A 89 4.65 -31.87 -12.26
CA TRP A 89 4.09 -31.31 -13.49
C TRP A 89 3.32 -30.02 -13.22
N ASN A 90 3.55 -29.00 -14.06
CA ASN A 90 2.79 -27.76 -14.10
C ASN A 90 2.31 -27.50 -15.53
N ASP A 91 1.02 -27.21 -15.67
CA ASP A 91 0.36 -26.88 -16.93
C ASP A 91 0.35 -25.36 -17.10
N LEU A 92 1.36 -24.84 -17.80
CA LEU A 92 1.51 -23.43 -18.10
C LEU A 92 0.70 -23.09 -19.35
N ALA A 93 -0.40 -22.38 -19.19
CA ALA A 93 -1.27 -21.97 -20.29
C ALA A 93 -1.19 -20.45 -20.52
N VAL A 94 -1.09 -20.05 -21.79
CA VAL A 94 -1.04 -18.65 -22.20
C VAL A 94 -1.83 -18.43 -23.49
N GLU A 95 -2.68 -17.41 -23.47
CA GLU A 95 -3.55 -17.02 -24.58
C GLU A 95 -2.87 -16.01 -25.51
N ARG A 96 -3.33 -15.94 -26.76
CA ARG A 96 -2.84 -14.99 -27.77
C ARG A 96 -3.06 -13.52 -27.38
N GLU A 97 -4.12 -13.23 -26.64
CA GLU A 97 -4.44 -11.88 -26.15
C GLU A 97 -3.65 -11.49 -24.89
N ALA A 98 -2.69 -12.31 -24.44
CA ALA A 98 -1.88 -11.98 -23.25
C ALA A 98 -0.97 -10.79 -23.54
N GLY A 99 -0.42 -10.19 -22.49
CA GLY A 99 0.51 -9.05 -22.54
C GLY A 99 1.90 -9.41 -23.05
N TRP A 100 2.01 -10.19 -24.12
CA TRP A 100 3.25 -10.61 -24.75
C TRP A 100 4.15 -9.42 -25.09
N ARG A 101 5.45 -9.55 -24.83
CA ARG A 101 6.44 -8.69 -25.47
C ARG A 101 6.50 -9.07 -26.96
N ARG A 102 6.30 -8.09 -27.84
CA ARG A 102 6.36 -8.31 -29.30
C ARG A 102 7.72 -7.86 -29.81
N LEU A 103 8.44 -8.75 -30.48
CA LEU A 103 9.61 -8.46 -31.29
C LEU A 103 9.14 -8.32 -32.73
N GLY A 104 9.43 -7.19 -33.40
CA GLY A 104 8.91 -6.92 -34.73
C GLY A 104 7.38 -6.75 -34.78
N SER A 105 6.73 -7.32 -35.80
CA SER A 105 5.28 -7.33 -36.01
C SER A 105 4.75 -8.76 -36.15
N PRO A 106 4.84 -9.59 -35.10
CA PRO A 106 4.48 -10.99 -35.17
C PRO A 106 2.97 -11.16 -35.34
N ARG A 107 2.58 -12.19 -36.10
CA ARG A 107 1.19 -12.64 -36.24
C ARG A 107 1.06 -14.00 -35.57
N TRP A 108 0.01 -14.17 -34.76
CA TRP A 108 -0.21 -15.40 -34.00
C TRP A 108 -0.40 -16.61 -34.90
N GLU A 109 -1.10 -16.42 -36.02
CA GLU A 109 -1.37 -17.44 -37.03
C GLU A 109 -0.13 -17.83 -37.84
N ALA A 110 0.94 -17.04 -37.73
CA ALA A 110 2.19 -17.26 -38.45
C ALA A 110 3.29 -17.86 -37.56
N ILE A 111 2.99 -18.30 -36.33
CA ILE A 111 3.99 -18.93 -35.47
C ILE A 111 4.39 -20.29 -36.06
N ALA A 112 5.69 -20.47 -36.25
CA ALA A 112 6.28 -21.66 -36.85
C ALA A 112 7.14 -22.47 -35.87
N GLN A 113 7.57 -21.85 -34.76
CA GLN A 113 8.45 -22.51 -33.78
C GLN A 113 8.19 -21.99 -32.36
N ILE A 114 8.26 -22.90 -31.39
CA ILE A 114 8.30 -22.59 -29.96
C ILE A 114 9.73 -22.82 -29.49
N GLU A 115 10.32 -21.84 -28.83
CA GLU A 115 11.66 -21.90 -28.25
C GLU A 115 11.60 -21.63 -26.74
N LEU A 116 12.36 -22.42 -25.98
CA LEU A 116 12.66 -22.15 -24.58
C LEU A 116 14.17 -21.94 -24.44
N GLN A 117 14.57 -20.80 -23.87
CA GLN A 117 15.95 -20.51 -23.51
C GLN A 117 16.09 -20.46 -21.99
N GLY A 118 17.04 -21.23 -21.45
CA GLY A 118 17.22 -21.43 -20.01
C GLY A 118 18.36 -20.60 -19.43
N VAL A 119 18.14 -20.10 -18.22
CA VAL A 119 19.18 -19.55 -17.34
C VAL A 119 19.04 -20.25 -15.98
N GLU A 120 20.14 -20.76 -15.45
CA GLU A 120 20.16 -21.48 -14.18
C GLU A 120 19.63 -20.63 -13.01
N GLY A 121 19.06 -21.33 -12.04
CA GLY A 121 18.47 -20.73 -10.86
C GLY A 121 19.44 -20.59 -9.68
N PHE A 122 18.89 -20.29 -8.50
CA PHE A 122 19.67 -20.20 -7.26
C PHE A 122 20.22 -21.56 -6.82
N LEU A 123 19.56 -22.66 -7.19
CA LEU A 123 19.90 -24.03 -6.75
C LEU A 123 20.16 -24.95 -7.95
N PRO A 124 21.30 -24.81 -8.66
CA PRO A 124 21.66 -25.71 -9.74
C PRO A 124 22.00 -27.13 -9.23
N PRO A 125 22.01 -28.15 -10.12
CA PRO A 125 21.50 -28.09 -11.48
C PRO A 125 19.97 -28.01 -11.52
N THR A 126 19.43 -27.32 -12.52
CA THR A 126 18.00 -27.37 -12.86
C THR A 126 17.76 -28.44 -13.91
N VAL A 127 16.79 -29.31 -13.67
CA VAL A 127 16.33 -30.31 -14.64
C VAL A 127 14.85 -30.10 -14.89
N VAL A 128 14.51 -29.78 -16.13
CA VAL A 128 13.13 -29.57 -16.58
C VAL A 128 12.72 -30.73 -17.48
N GLY A 129 11.62 -31.40 -17.13
CA GLY A 129 10.97 -32.33 -18.04
C GLY A 129 10.05 -31.56 -19.00
N LEU A 130 10.13 -31.85 -20.28
CA LEU A 130 9.35 -31.22 -21.33
C LEU A 130 8.40 -32.27 -21.92
N ALA A 131 7.10 -31.95 -21.95
CA ALA A 131 6.13 -32.68 -22.77
C ALA A 131 5.94 -31.98 -24.13
N GLU A 132 5.22 -32.62 -25.05
CA GLU A 132 4.79 -31.97 -26.28
C GLU A 132 3.83 -30.79 -25.96
N PRO A 133 4.06 -29.60 -26.53
CA PRO A 133 3.16 -28.47 -26.37
C PRO A 133 1.81 -28.75 -27.03
N ALA A 134 0.72 -28.33 -26.38
CA ALA A 134 -0.63 -28.51 -26.91
C ALA A 134 -1.25 -27.15 -27.26
N TRP A 135 -1.95 -27.10 -28.39
CA TRP A 135 -2.74 -25.94 -28.79
C TRP A 135 -4.20 -26.22 -28.51
N THR A 136 -4.92 -25.26 -27.95
CA THR A 136 -6.33 -25.42 -27.59
C THR A 136 -7.08 -24.10 -27.71
N ASP A 137 -8.40 -24.18 -27.84
CA ASP A 137 -9.27 -23.03 -27.70
C ASP A 137 -9.80 -22.84 -26.28
N GLU A 138 -9.51 -23.76 -25.36
CA GLU A 138 -9.87 -23.61 -23.96
C GLU A 138 -9.06 -22.51 -23.28
N SER A 139 -9.75 -21.63 -22.57
CA SER A 139 -9.13 -20.58 -21.76
C SER A 139 -8.23 -21.20 -20.67
N PRO A 140 -7.11 -20.54 -20.32
CA PRO A 140 -6.23 -20.91 -19.23
C PRO A 140 -6.99 -21.05 -17.92
N THR A 141 -6.64 -22.09 -17.17
CA THR A 141 -7.08 -22.25 -15.79
C THR A 141 -5.91 -22.74 -14.97
N TRP A 142 -5.71 -22.16 -13.80
CA TRP A 142 -4.58 -22.52 -12.93
C TRP A 142 -5.09 -23.12 -11.63
N ALA A 143 -4.66 -24.33 -11.31
CA ALA A 143 -5.02 -24.96 -10.05
C ALA A 143 -4.46 -24.14 -8.89
N MET A 144 -5.31 -23.82 -7.91
CA MET A 144 -4.89 -23.04 -6.74
C MET A 144 -4.85 -23.88 -5.48
N THR A 145 -6.01 -24.44 -5.12
CA THR A 145 -6.23 -25.32 -3.97
C THR A 145 -6.93 -26.58 -4.47
N ALA A 146 -7.15 -27.56 -3.57
CA ALA A 146 -7.78 -28.82 -3.93
C ALA A 146 -9.20 -28.70 -4.55
N GLY A 147 -9.87 -27.54 -4.46
CA GLY A 147 -11.23 -27.36 -5.00
C GLY A 147 -11.48 -26.08 -5.78
N GLU A 148 -10.43 -25.31 -6.12
CA GLU A 148 -10.58 -24.08 -6.90
C GLU A 148 -9.54 -23.94 -8.01
N ARG A 149 -9.96 -23.29 -9.10
CA ARG A 149 -9.08 -22.93 -10.22
C ARG A 149 -9.18 -21.43 -10.48
N LEU A 150 -8.04 -20.76 -10.60
CA LEU A 150 -7.97 -19.37 -11.06
C LEU A 150 -8.36 -19.32 -12.54
N LEU A 151 -9.27 -18.43 -12.86
CA LEU A 151 -9.73 -18.15 -14.22
C LEU A 151 -9.16 -16.84 -14.73
N GLU A 152 -9.18 -15.82 -13.86
CA GLU A 152 -8.78 -14.48 -14.25
C GLU A 152 -8.08 -13.75 -13.11
N PRO A 153 -6.77 -13.50 -13.22
CA PRO A 153 -6.03 -12.65 -12.29
C PRO A 153 -6.03 -11.19 -12.76
N CYS A 154 -7.05 -10.39 -12.42
CA CYS A 154 -7.10 -8.98 -12.83
C CYS A 154 -5.93 -8.14 -12.27
N TYR A 155 -5.26 -8.63 -11.23
CA TYR A 155 -4.02 -8.06 -10.69
C TYR A 155 -2.79 -8.27 -11.60
N ASN A 156 -2.83 -9.21 -12.54
CA ASN A 156 -1.71 -9.53 -13.42
C ASN A 156 -1.97 -9.01 -14.84
N ARG A 157 -1.27 -7.94 -15.23
CA ARG A 157 -1.42 -7.29 -16.55
C ARG A 157 -1.03 -8.16 -17.74
N PHE A 158 -0.19 -9.18 -17.54
CA PHE A 158 0.15 -10.12 -18.59
C PHE A 158 -1.05 -11.03 -18.93
N PHE A 159 -1.77 -11.51 -17.92
CA PHE A 159 -2.94 -12.38 -18.14
C PHE A 159 -4.27 -11.64 -18.27
N SER A 160 -4.36 -10.41 -17.73
CA SER A 160 -5.57 -9.58 -17.78
C SER A 160 -5.32 -8.18 -18.35
N PRO A 161 -4.77 -8.04 -19.57
CA PRO A 161 -4.69 -6.73 -20.21
C PRO A 161 -6.09 -6.18 -20.50
N LEU A 162 -6.26 -4.86 -20.40
CA LEU A 162 -7.55 -4.16 -20.57
C LEU A 162 -8.26 -4.53 -21.87
N GLY A 163 -7.52 -4.72 -22.97
CA GLY A 163 -8.08 -5.03 -24.28
C GLY A 163 -8.85 -6.36 -24.36
N ARG A 164 -8.75 -7.23 -23.36
CA ARG A 164 -9.55 -8.46 -23.26
C ARG A 164 -10.98 -8.22 -22.81
N TRP A 165 -11.21 -7.09 -22.16
CA TRP A 165 -12.49 -6.75 -21.56
C TRP A 165 -13.23 -5.73 -22.42
N ARG A 166 -14.55 -5.91 -22.51
CA ARG A 166 -15.46 -4.96 -23.16
C ARG A 166 -16.32 -4.32 -22.09
N GLY A 167 -16.30 -2.99 -22.05
CA GLY A 167 -17.17 -2.17 -21.20
C GLY A 167 -18.25 -1.50 -22.04
N GLU A 168 -19.51 -1.81 -21.77
CA GLU A 168 -20.68 -1.09 -22.29
C GLU A 168 -21.23 -0.20 -21.18
N GLY A 169 -21.29 1.11 -21.38
CA GLY A 169 -21.73 2.05 -20.34
C GLY A 169 -20.75 2.25 -19.17
N ALA A 170 -19.56 1.65 -19.23
CA ALA A 170 -18.46 1.84 -18.28
C ALA A 170 -17.14 2.12 -18.99
N ALA A 171 -16.31 2.96 -18.38
CA ALA A 171 -14.91 3.11 -18.73
C ALA A 171 -14.05 2.11 -17.95
N LEU A 172 -13.09 1.47 -18.61
CA LEU A 172 -12.21 0.46 -18.00
C LEU A 172 -10.79 1.01 -17.86
N THR A 173 -10.19 0.82 -16.69
CA THR A 173 -8.81 1.19 -16.39
C THR A 173 -8.15 0.12 -15.52
N THR A 174 -6.83 0.15 -15.41
CA THR A 174 -6.10 -0.69 -14.43
C THR A 174 -5.81 0.13 -13.20
N ARG A 175 -6.13 -0.41 -12.03
CA ARG A 175 -5.80 0.22 -10.75
C ARG A 175 -5.07 -0.77 -9.87
N TRP A 176 -3.80 -0.49 -9.58
CA TRP A 176 -2.90 -1.35 -8.79
C TRP A 176 -3.08 -2.86 -9.08
N ASN A 177 -3.85 -3.57 -8.25
CA ASN A 177 -4.13 -5.01 -8.34
C ASN A 177 -5.56 -5.35 -8.83
N ALA A 178 -6.20 -4.48 -9.62
CA ALA A 178 -7.57 -4.67 -10.10
C ALA A 178 -7.81 -4.10 -11.49
N LEU A 179 -8.81 -4.68 -12.16
CA LEU A 179 -9.53 -4.03 -13.25
C LEU A 179 -10.55 -3.07 -12.62
N ALA A 180 -10.35 -1.77 -12.81
CA ALA A 180 -11.27 -0.75 -12.34
C ALA A 180 -12.26 -0.39 -13.46
N LEU A 181 -13.53 -0.28 -13.08
CA LEU A 181 -14.59 0.19 -13.97
C LEU A 181 -15.28 1.39 -13.36
N THR A 182 -15.60 2.37 -14.20
CA THR A 182 -16.24 3.62 -13.80
C THR A 182 -17.54 3.79 -14.59
N ARG A 183 -18.67 3.94 -13.90
CA ARG A 183 -20.01 4.10 -14.51
C ARG A 183 -20.75 5.33 -13.98
N PRO A 184 -21.46 6.09 -14.82
CA PRO A 184 -22.42 7.08 -14.33
C PRO A 184 -23.60 6.40 -13.63
N ARG A 185 -24.04 6.95 -12.50
CA ARG A 185 -25.32 6.56 -11.88
C ARG A 185 -26.50 6.94 -12.79
N GLY A 186 -27.61 6.24 -12.65
CA GLY A 186 -28.77 6.32 -13.54
C GLY A 186 -28.63 5.51 -14.83
N LYS A 187 -27.47 4.89 -15.09
CA LYS A 187 -27.21 4.08 -16.28
C LYS A 187 -26.75 2.68 -15.90
N ARG A 188 -27.22 1.68 -16.64
CA ARG A 188 -26.67 0.32 -16.58
C ARG A 188 -25.30 0.28 -17.25
N ALA A 189 -24.41 -0.54 -16.71
CA ALA A 189 -23.14 -0.86 -17.33
C ALA A 189 -22.91 -2.38 -17.34
N THR A 190 -22.26 -2.87 -18.37
CA THR A 190 -21.91 -4.29 -18.52
C THR A 190 -20.43 -4.40 -18.83
N VAL A 191 -19.72 -5.23 -18.07
CA VAL A 191 -18.34 -5.62 -18.37
C VAL A 191 -18.34 -7.09 -18.76
N SER A 192 -17.73 -7.42 -19.91
CA SER A 192 -17.76 -8.78 -20.43
C SER A 192 -16.47 -9.18 -21.12
N ARG A 193 -16.25 -10.49 -21.21
CA ARG A 193 -15.20 -11.08 -22.04
C ARG A 193 -15.59 -12.48 -22.51
N PRO A 194 -15.06 -12.92 -23.67
CA PRO A 194 -15.04 -14.33 -24.02
C PRO A 194 -14.28 -15.13 -22.95
N PHE A 195 -14.77 -16.32 -22.65
CA PHE A 195 -14.15 -17.23 -21.70
C PHE A 195 -14.54 -18.65 -22.10
N ASN A 196 -13.64 -19.42 -22.70
CA ASN A 196 -13.96 -20.72 -23.27
C ASN A 196 -13.61 -21.84 -22.29
N LEU A 197 -14.55 -22.22 -21.44
CA LEU A 197 -14.32 -23.09 -20.28
C LEU A 197 -15.19 -24.34 -20.36
N ASN A 198 -14.56 -25.51 -20.24
CA ASN A 198 -15.26 -26.75 -19.94
C ASN A 198 -15.79 -26.70 -18.49
N LEU A 199 -17.09 -26.91 -18.33
CA LEU A 199 -17.79 -26.91 -17.04
C LEU A 199 -17.82 -28.27 -16.34
N ASP A 200 -17.32 -29.34 -16.98
CA ASP A 200 -17.24 -30.67 -16.39
C ASP A 200 -16.54 -30.63 -15.01
N GLY A 201 -17.25 -31.07 -13.98
CA GLY A 201 -16.74 -31.09 -12.60
C GLY A 201 -16.68 -29.72 -11.92
N LEU A 202 -17.26 -28.67 -12.49
CA LEU A 202 -17.41 -27.35 -11.86
C LEU A 202 -18.84 -27.11 -11.38
N GLN A 203 -19.01 -26.39 -10.28
CA GLN A 203 -20.33 -26.06 -9.70
C GLN A 203 -20.63 -24.57 -9.61
N ALA A 204 -19.61 -23.71 -9.61
CA ALA A 204 -19.80 -22.26 -9.58
C ALA A 204 -18.62 -21.47 -10.17
N ILE A 205 -18.89 -20.22 -10.52
CA ILE A 205 -17.91 -19.17 -10.80
C ILE A 205 -17.96 -18.17 -9.65
N ARG A 206 -16.80 -17.74 -9.16
CA ARG A 206 -16.67 -16.75 -8.08
C ARG A 206 -15.93 -15.53 -8.57
N VAL A 207 -16.40 -14.35 -8.19
CA VAL A 207 -15.79 -13.06 -8.53
C VAL A 207 -15.52 -12.27 -7.26
N GLN A 208 -14.25 -11.99 -6.99
CA GLN A 208 -13.85 -11.08 -5.92
C GLN A 208 -13.86 -9.65 -6.45
N ALA A 209 -14.66 -8.79 -5.83
CA ALA A 209 -14.81 -7.40 -6.25
C ALA A 209 -15.09 -6.45 -5.06
N ALA A 210 -14.67 -5.20 -5.19
CA ALA A 210 -15.16 -4.10 -4.35
C ALA A 210 -16.26 -3.34 -5.10
N VAL A 211 -17.49 -3.41 -4.59
CA VAL A 211 -18.67 -2.81 -5.22
C VAL A 211 -19.38 -1.87 -4.25
N PRO A 212 -19.72 -0.63 -4.64
CA PRO A 212 -20.50 0.27 -3.81
C PRO A 212 -21.86 -0.31 -3.42
N ARG A 213 -22.34 -0.10 -2.20
CA ARG A 213 -23.70 -0.50 -1.77
C ARG A 213 -24.81 0.13 -2.62
N ALA A 214 -24.53 1.31 -3.19
CA ALA A 214 -25.44 2.01 -4.10
C ALA A 214 -25.56 1.34 -5.49
N THR A 215 -24.71 0.35 -5.80
CA THR A 215 -24.69 -0.40 -7.05
C THR A 215 -25.12 -1.86 -6.79
N LEU A 216 -26.07 -2.37 -7.57
CA LEU A 216 -26.31 -3.80 -7.72
C LEU A 216 -25.31 -4.39 -8.70
N VAL A 217 -24.87 -5.60 -8.41
CA VAL A 217 -24.00 -6.40 -9.27
C VAL A 217 -24.65 -7.77 -9.51
N SER A 218 -24.59 -8.25 -10.74
CA SER A 218 -25.07 -9.59 -11.12
C SER A 218 -24.12 -10.26 -12.10
N LEU A 219 -24.21 -11.59 -12.20
CA LEU A 219 -23.39 -12.39 -13.11
C LEU A 219 -24.27 -13.11 -14.11
N ARG A 220 -23.97 -12.95 -15.40
CA ARG A 220 -24.52 -13.77 -16.48
C ARG A 220 -23.41 -14.50 -17.20
N ALA A 221 -23.72 -15.68 -17.72
CA ALA A 221 -22.80 -16.47 -18.53
C ALA A 221 -23.52 -17.04 -19.75
N ARG A 222 -22.81 -17.15 -20.87
CA ARG A 222 -23.30 -17.89 -22.03
C ARG A 222 -22.85 -19.35 -21.91
N ILE A 223 -23.78 -20.23 -21.56
CA ILE A 223 -23.54 -21.66 -21.35
C ILE A 223 -24.32 -22.45 -22.41
N ASP A 224 -23.63 -23.31 -23.14
CA ASP A 224 -24.21 -24.14 -24.21
C ASP A 224 -25.00 -23.31 -25.25
N GLY A 225 -24.51 -22.09 -25.52
CA GLY A 225 -25.11 -21.13 -26.46
C GLY A 225 -26.16 -20.20 -25.83
N GLU A 226 -26.72 -20.54 -24.68
CA GLU A 226 -27.76 -19.79 -23.99
C GLU A 226 -27.19 -18.79 -22.99
N LEU A 227 -27.72 -17.56 -22.96
CA LEU A 227 -27.36 -16.58 -21.94
C LEU A 227 -28.19 -16.83 -20.68
N ARG A 228 -27.53 -17.11 -19.56
CA ARG A 228 -28.15 -17.44 -18.27
C ARG A 228 -27.66 -16.49 -17.18
N THR A 229 -28.56 -16.08 -16.29
CA THR A 229 -28.19 -15.42 -15.03
C THR A 229 -27.72 -16.49 -14.06
N ILE A 230 -26.46 -16.41 -13.64
CA ILE A 230 -25.83 -17.38 -12.74
C ILE A 230 -25.71 -16.84 -11.30
N ALA A 231 -25.70 -15.52 -11.13
CA ALA A 231 -25.91 -14.85 -9.84
C ALA A 231 -26.90 -13.68 -10.05
N HIS A 232 -27.97 -13.64 -9.26
CA HIS A 232 -28.98 -12.58 -9.33
C HIS A 232 -28.42 -11.23 -8.83
N PRO A 233 -29.01 -10.09 -9.25
CA PRO A 233 -28.62 -8.78 -8.76
C PRO A 233 -28.64 -8.70 -7.24
N GLN A 234 -27.51 -8.30 -6.65
CA GLN A 234 -27.35 -8.07 -5.22
C GLN A 234 -26.54 -6.78 -4.99
N PRO A 235 -26.81 -6.03 -3.91
CA PRO A 235 -26.05 -4.81 -3.61
C PRO A 235 -24.59 -5.15 -3.32
N GLY A 236 -23.69 -4.22 -3.67
CA GLY A 236 -22.32 -4.24 -3.18
C GLY A 236 -22.23 -4.08 -1.66
N SER A 237 -21.02 -4.13 -1.11
CA SER A 237 -20.79 -4.10 0.34
C SER A 237 -20.10 -2.82 0.84
N ASP A 238 -19.66 -1.93 -0.06
CA ASP A 238 -18.67 -0.84 0.19
C ASP A 238 -17.32 -1.39 0.72
N ASN A 239 -17.04 -2.67 0.44
CA ASN A 239 -15.79 -3.34 0.75
C ASN A 239 -15.51 -4.41 -0.31
N TRP A 240 -14.39 -5.13 -0.19
CA TRP A 240 -14.20 -6.38 -0.93
C TRP A 240 -15.25 -7.41 -0.51
N ASP A 241 -15.92 -8.00 -1.48
CA ASP A 241 -16.82 -9.12 -1.29
C ASP A 241 -16.68 -10.10 -2.45
N GLU A 242 -17.32 -11.25 -2.32
CA GLU A 242 -17.30 -12.27 -3.34
C GLU A 242 -18.70 -12.65 -3.81
N LEU A 243 -18.91 -12.51 -5.12
CA LEU A 243 -20.10 -13.01 -5.79
C LEU A 243 -19.90 -14.46 -6.20
N ARG A 244 -20.89 -15.30 -5.94
CA ARG A 244 -20.90 -16.70 -6.39
C ARG A 244 -22.06 -16.94 -7.36
N GLY A 245 -21.74 -17.32 -8.59
CA GLY A 245 -22.72 -17.73 -9.60
C GLY A 245 -22.70 -19.23 -9.86
N ALA A 246 -23.83 -19.92 -9.68
CA ALA A 246 -23.92 -21.36 -9.93
C ALA A 246 -23.90 -21.65 -11.43
N VAL A 247 -23.16 -22.69 -11.85
CA VAL A 247 -23.07 -23.09 -13.25
C VAL A 247 -23.48 -24.55 -13.45
N SER A 248 -24.17 -24.81 -14.55
CA SER A 248 -24.55 -26.15 -14.99
C SER A 248 -24.67 -26.17 -16.52
N GLY A 249 -24.23 -27.25 -17.13
CA GLY A 249 -24.07 -27.38 -18.59
C GLY A 249 -22.69 -27.91 -18.94
N GLN A 250 -22.32 -27.86 -20.21
CA GLN A 250 -21.05 -28.42 -20.70
C GLN A 250 -20.00 -27.33 -20.93
N ARG A 251 -20.38 -26.19 -21.51
CA ARG A 251 -19.40 -25.19 -21.95
C ARG A 251 -19.85 -23.77 -21.71
N LEU A 252 -19.06 -23.03 -20.93
CA LEU A 252 -19.15 -21.57 -20.82
C LEU A 252 -18.30 -20.95 -21.93
N THR A 253 -18.87 -19.96 -22.64
CA THR A 253 -18.18 -19.27 -23.75
C THR A 253 -17.98 -17.78 -23.50
N HIS A 254 -18.80 -17.16 -22.66
CA HIS A 254 -18.73 -15.74 -22.32
C HIS A 254 -19.20 -15.50 -20.89
N LEU A 255 -18.56 -14.53 -20.21
CA LEU A 255 -18.96 -14.04 -18.89
C LEU A 255 -19.32 -12.55 -18.97
N TYR A 256 -20.37 -12.16 -18.26
CA TYR A 256 -20.89 -10.79 -18.18
C TYR A 256 -21.11 -10.42 -16.71
N LEU A 257 -20.62 -9.25 -16.32
CA LEU A 257 -20.86 -8.62 -15.04
C LEU A 257 -21.69 -7.36 -15.30
N ASP A 258 -22.91 -7.35 -14.76
CA ASP A 258 -23.82 -6.23 -14.94
C ASP A 258 -23.92 -5.40 -13.67
N PHE A 259 -23.92 -4.08 -13.86
CA PHE A 259 -23.97 -3.09 -12.80
C PHE A 259 -25.14 -2.13 -13.03
N GLU A 260 -25.96 -1.94 -12.00
CA GLU A 260 -27.11 -1.02 -12.03
C GLU A 260 -27.30 -0.35 -10.66
N ASP A 261 -28.15 0.66 -10.58
CA ASP A 261 -28.39 1.35 -9.30
C ASP A 261 -29.23 0.49 -8.35
N ALA A 262 -28.83 0.44 -7.08
CA ALA A 262 -29.63 -0.18 -6.03
C ALA A 262 -30.94 0.59 -5.79
N PRO A 263 -32.05 -0.07 -5.43
CA PRO A 263 -33.30 0.60 -5.13
C PRO A 263 -33.12 1.67 -4.04
N GLY A 264 -33.58 2.89 -4.31
CA GLY A 264 -33.46 4.02 -3.38
C GLY A 264 -32.07 4.67 -3.34
N SER A 265 -31.10 4.23 -4.15
CA SER A 265 -29.87 4.98 -4.36
C SER A 265 -30.11 6.18 -5.27
N GLY A 266 -29.38 7.28 -5.04
CA GLY A 266 -29.47 8.47 -5.89
C GLY A 266 -28.90 8.19 -7.29
N THR A 267 -29.52 8.74 -8.33
CA THR A 267 -29.16 8.50 -9.75
C THR A 267 -28.11 9.47 -10.30
N THR A 268 -27.45 10.25 -9.43
CA THR A 268 -26.44 11.25 -9.82
C THR A 268 -25.07 10.87 -9.28
N GLY A 269 -24.03 11.20 -10.03
CA GLY A 269 -22.64 10.87 -9.69
C GLY A 269 -22.09 9.70 -10.49
N VAL A 270 -20.97 9.17 -10.02
CA VAL A 270 -20.19 8.13 -10.67
C VAL A 270 -19.84 7.07 -9.63
N ASP A 271 -20.04 5.80 -9.98
CA ASP A 271 -19.58 4.67 -9.17
C ASP A 271 -18.32 4.08 -9.81
N GLU A 272 -17.35 3.75 -8.96
CA GLU A 272 -16.19 2.94 -9.33
C GLU A 272 -16.32 1.55 -8.70
N VAL A 273 -15.97 0.51 -9.44
CA VAL A 273 -15.93 -0.89 -8.97
C VAL A 273 -14.57 -1.48 -9.30
N HIS A 274 -14.02 -2.29 -8.38
CA HIS A 274 -12.73 -2.95 -8.58
C HIS A 274 -12.94 -4.46 -8.69
N LEU A 275 -12.54 -5.05 -9.81
CA LEU A 275 -12.55 -6.50 -10.02
C LEU A 275 -11.13 -7.03 -9.79
N HIS A 276 -10.95 -7.89 -8.79
CA HIS A 276 -9.63 -8.38 -8.38
C HIS A 276 -9.25 -9.70 -9.04
N PHE A 277 -10.13 -10.70 -8.97
CA PHE A 277 -9.92 -12.00 -9.61
C PHE A 277 -11.21 -12.81 -9.75
N ILE A 278 -11.15 -13.83 -10.60
CA ILE A 278 -12.24 -14.78 -10.86
C ILE A 278 -11.73 -16.20 -10.67
N THR A 279 -12.47 -17.03 -9.93
CA THR A 279 -12.17 -18.46 -9.77
C THR A 279 -13.34 -19.35 -10.22
N ALA A 280 -13.03 -20.58 -10.60
CA ALA A 280 -13.99 -21.66 -10.78
C ALA A 280 -13.94 -22.58 -9.55
N GLU A 281 -15.12 -22.92 -9.07
CA GLU A 281 -15.34 -23.81 -7.94
C GLU A 281 -15.60 -25.24 -8.44
N GLN A 282 -14.80 -26.20 -7.97
CA GLN A 282 -14.99 -27.62 -8.29
C GLN A 282 -16.21 -28.18 -7.57
N ALA A 283 -16.85 -29.18 -8.18
CA ALA A 283 -17.98 -29.89 -7.60
C ALA A 283 -17.62 -30.49 -6.22
N GLY A 284 -18.47 -30.23 -5.23
CA GLY A 284 -18.26 -30.68 -3.85
C GLY A 284 -17.30 -29.81 -3.02
N PHE A 285 -16.67 -28.79 -3.61
CA PHE A 285 -15.87 -27.84 -2.81
C PHE A 285 -16.77 -27.08 -1.83
N THR A 286 -16.31 -26.99 -0.60
CA THR A 286 -16.90 -26.13 0.43
C THR A 286 -15.80 -25.22 0.94
N PRO A 287 -16.02 -23.90 1.04
CA PRO A 287 -15.05 -23.00 1.65
C PRO A 287 -14.60 -23.52 3.02
N PRO A 288 -13.29 -23.43 3.34
CA PRO A 288 -12.81 -23.87 4.64
C PRO A 288 -13.50 -23.07 5.76
N SER A 289 -13.85 -23.78 6.83
CA SER A 289 -14.37 -23.18 8.06
C SER A 289 -13.32 -23.33 9.15
N TYR A 290 -13.08 -22.23 9.86
CA TYR A 290 -12.07 -22.17 10.90
C TYR A 290 -12.72 -22.00 12.28
N PRO A 291 -12.13 -22.55 13.35
CA PRO A 291 -12.64 -22.34 14.70
C PRO A 291 -12.70 -20.85 15.06
N ARG A 292 -13.85 -20.41 15.59
CA ARG A 292 -14.04 -19.04 16.08
C ARG A 292 -13.22 -18.77 17.34
N GLU A 293 -13.15 -19.77 18.22
CA GLU A 293 -12.31 -19.74 19.40
C GLU A 293 -10.97 -20.41 19.10
N ALA A 294 -9.89 -19.80 19.59
CA ALA A 294 -8.54 -20.30 19.39
C ALA A 294 -8.39 -21.69 20.06
N PRO A 295 -8.23 -22.77 19.30
CA PRO A 295 -8.11 -24.12 19.84
C PRO A 295 -6.84 -24.24 20.69
N ARG A 296 -6.91 -25.10 21.70
CA ARG A 296 -5.82 -25.36 22.62
C ARG A 296 -5.43 -26.83 22.59
N ARG A 297 -4.13 -27.09 22.59
CA ARG A 297 -3.54 -28.42 22.74
C ARG A 297 -2.38 -28.31 23.74
N PRO A 298 -2.30 -29.20 24.75
CA PRO A 298 -1.20 -29.19 25.70
C PRO A 298 0.17 -29.14 25.01
N LEU A 299 1.10 -28.36 25.56
CA LEU A 299 2.49 -28.38 25.11
C LEU A 299 3.14 -29.70 25.52
N ALA A 300 4.11 -30.17 24.74
CA ALA A 300 4.91 -31.32 25.14
C ALA A 300 5.60 -31.04 26.48
N ALA A 301 5.77 -32.07 27.30
CA ALA A 301 6.51 -31.96 28.55
C ALA A 301 7.91 -31.43 28.24
N SER A 302 8.20 -30.23 28.72
CA SER A 302 9.44 -29.55 28.38
C SER A 302 10.61 -30.19 29.13
N GLY A 303 11.71 -30.46 28.44
CA GLY A 303 12.96 -30.90 29.06
C GLY A 303 13.56 -29.82 30.00
N PRO A 304 14.74 -30.05 30.59
CA PRO A 304 15.42 -29.02 31.37
C PRO A 304 15.65 -27.75 30.54
N ALA A 305 15.76 -26.59 31.19
CA ALA A 305 16.06 -25.33 30.53
C ALA A 305 17.41 -25.41 29.81
N ILE A 306 17.38 -25.58 28.48
CA ILE A 306 18.55 -25.51 27.62
C ILE A 306 18.47 -24.15 26.96
N LEU A 307 19.44 -23.30 27.24
CA LEU A 307 19.64 -22.04 26.54
C LEU A 307 20.85 -22.17 25.64
N PRO A 308 20.86 -21.53 24.47
CA PRO A 308 22.01 -21.60 23.58
C PRO A 308 23.16 -20.76 24.14
N ASP A 309 24.38 -21.32 24.12
CA ASP A 309 25.60 -20.57 24.44
C ASP A 309 25.92 -19.52 23.35
N ARG A 310 25.45 -19.75 22.11
CA ARG A 310 25.61 -18.85 20.96
C ARG A 310 24.39 -18.89 20.05
N LEU A 311 24.04 -17.73 19.49
CA LEU A 311 23.06 -17.64 18.42
C LEU A 311 23.73 -17.92 17.07
N PRO A 312 23.06 -18.60 16.12
CA PRO A 312 23.66 -18.97 14.85
C PRO A 312 24.00 -17.79 13.93
N THR A 313 23.19 -16.73 13.97
CA THR A 313 23.34 -15.51 13.17
C THR A 313 23.13 -14.29 14.06
N TRP A 314 23.93 -13.24 13.89
CA TRP A 314 23.67 -11.97 14.57
C TRP A 314 22.48 -11.28 13.90
N LEU A 315 21.38 -11.14 14.65
CA LEU A 315 20.17 -10.43 14.24
C LEU A 315 19.85 -9.42 15.34
N TYR A 316 20.48 -8.23 15.25
CA TYR A 316 20.44 -7.13 16.23
C TYR A 316 21.20 -7.35 17.55
N PHE A 317 21.45 -8.60 17.94
CA PHE A 317 22.28 -9.00 19.07
C PHE A 317 22.80 -10.43 18.87
N GLY A 318 23.89 -10.77 19.56
CA GLY A 318 24.50 -12.11 19.58
C GLY A 318 24.34 -12.82 20.91
N GLY A 319 24.90 -14.03 21.02
CA GLY A 319 24.89 -14.80 22.28
C GLY A 319 25.60 -14.06 23.43
N ASP A 320 26.69 -13.38 23.12
CA ASP A 320 27.50 -12.63 24.10
C ASP A 320 26.76 -11.40 24.67
N ASP A 321 25.72 -10.91 24.00
CA ASP A 321 24.89 -9.78 24.44
C ASP A 321 23.79 -10.21 25.43
N LEU A 322 23.46 -11.51 25.49
CA LEU A 322 22.34 -12.03 26.29
C LEU A 322 22.45 -11.74 27.78
N PRO A 323 23.62 -11.87 28.45
CA PRO A 323 23.74 -11.53 29.87
C PRO A 323 23.36 -10.07 30.15
N ALA A 324 23.82 -9.15 29.30
CA ALA A 324 23.52 -7.72 29.44
C ALA A 324 22.03 -7.42 29.16
N LEU A 325 21.45 -8.05 28.14
CA LEU A 325 20.01 -7.92 27.87
C LEU A 325 19.16 -8.46 29.02
N ARG A 326 19.54 -9.59 29.62
CA ARG A 326 18.85 -10.16 30.79
C ARG A 326 18.96 -9.27 32.03
N GLU A 327 20.09 -8.60 32.23
CA GLU A 327 20.23 -7.60 33.30
C GLU A 327 19.36 -6.38 33.02
N LYS A 328 19.37 -5.88 31.79
CA LYS A 328 18.63 -4.69 31.36
C LYS A 328 17.13 -4.79 31.63
N VAL A 329 16.53 -5.97 31.42
CA VAL A 329 15.08 -6.19 31.62
C VAL A 329 14.67 -6.40 33.08
N ARG A 330 15.58 -6.25 34.05
CA ARG A 330 15.26 -6.37 35.49
C ARG A 330 14.67 -5.09 36.08
N SER A 331 14.85 -3.94 35.45
CA SER A 331 14.33 -2.66 35.97
C SER A 331 13.99 -1.65 34.87
N GLY A 332 13.35 -0.54 35.27
CA GLY A 332 13.00 0.57 34.39
C GLY A 332 12.03 0.19 33.27
N MET A 333 12.04 0.98 32.19
CA MET A 333 11.18 0.76 31.03
C MET A 333 11.34 -0.63 30.39
N PRO A 334 12.56 -1.20 30.22
CA PRO A 334 12.71 -2.54 29.68
C PRO A 334 12.01 -3.64 30.50
N ALA A 335 11.91 -3.51 31.82
CA ALA A 335 11.16 -4.45 32.65
C ALA A 335 9.65 -4.35 32.39
N SER A 336 9.10 -3.14 32.24
CA SER A 336 7.70 -2.93 31.88
C SER A 336 7.38 -3.50 30.50
N LEU A 337 8.28 -3.30 29.52
CA LEU A 337 8.19 -3.91 28.19
C LEU A 337 8.16 -5.42 28.25
N LEU A 338 9.06 -6.03 29.03
CA LEU A 338 9.11 -7.47 29.21
C LEU A 338 7.82 -8.01 29.83
N ALA A 339 7.25 -7.31 30.82
CA ALA A 339 6.01 -7.72 31.46
C ALA A 339 4.81 -7.71 30.48
N GLN A 340 4.71 -6.69 29.63
CA GLN A 340 3.69 -6.64 28.58
C GLN A 340 3.87 -7.77 27.56
N LEU A 341 5.12 -8.00 27.12
CA LEU A 341 5.44 -9.10 26.22
C LEU A 341 5.10 -10.46 26.84
N LYS A 342 5.39 -10.64 28.13
CA LYS A 342 5.06 -11.86 28.87
C LYS A 342 3.55 -12.08 28.92
N GLN A 343 2.76 -11.06 29.26
CA GLN A 343 1.30 -11.14 29.26
C GLN A 343 0.76 -11.57 27.89
N GLN A 344 1.32 -11.01 26.82
CA GLN A 344 0.94 -11.38 25.46
C GLN A 344 1.35 -12.83 25.13
N ALA A 345 2.57 -13.25 25.45
CA ALA A 345 3.02 -14.60 25.18
C ALA A 345 2.29 -15.68 25.99
N ASP A 346 1.96 -15.38 27.26
CA ASP A 346 1.15 -16.26 28.12
C ASP A 346 -0.21 -16.55 27.47
N SER A 347 -0.80 -15.56 26.77
CA SER A 347 -2.04 -15.76 26.03
C SER A 347 -1.92 -16.76 24.88
N TYR A 348 -0.71 -16.99 24.35
CA TYR A 348 -0.45 -17.92 23.25
C TYR A 348 -0.10 -19.34 23.71
N LEU A 349 0.14 -19.58 25.00
CA LEU A 349 0.59 -20.90 25.46
C LEU A 349 -0.47 -21.99 25.28
N GLY A 350 -0.08 -23.09 24.65
CA GLY A 350 -0.97 -24.18 24.29
C GLY A 350 -1.86 -23.87 23.08
N TYR A 351 -1.70 -22.72 22.41
CA TYR A 351 -2.39 -22.47 21.15
C TYR A 351 -2.04 -23.56 20.12
N ASP A 352 -3.06 -24.06 19.43
CA ASP A 352 -2.92 -25.09 18.41
C ASP A 352 -3.11 -24.50 17.00
N PRO A 353 -2.05 -24.39 16.19
CA PRO A 353 -2.14 -23.85 14.83
C PRO A 353 -2.73 -24.82 13.81
N GLU A 354 -2.76 -26.13 14.11
CA GLU A 354 -3.12 -27.17 13.12
C GLU A 354 -4.50 -26.97 12.47
N PRO A 355 -5.57 -26.59 13.21
CA PRO A 355 -6.88 -26.35 12.60
C PRO A 355 -6.93 -25.17 11.61
N TYR A 356 -5.90 -24.34 11.56
CA TYR A 356 -5.80 -23.22 10.62
C TYR A 356 -4.83 -23.51 9.46
N LEU A 357 -4.22 -24.70 9.41
CA LEU A 357 -3.40 -25.09 8.27
C LEU A 357 -4.26 -25.14 7.00
N GLY A 358 -3.79 -24.44 5.98
CA GLY A 358 -4.45 -24.33 4.69
C GLY A 358 -3.44 -23.97 3.60
N GLY A 359 -3.93 -23.59 2.42
CA GLY A 359 -3.05 -23.24 1.29
C GLY A 359 -2.25 -21.94 1.50
N PHE A 360 -2.68 -21.06 2.41
CA PHE A 360 -2.16 -19.71 2.60
C PHE A 360 -1.96 -19.39 4.08
N TYR A 361 -1.13 -18.39 4.36
CA TYR A 361 -0.92 -17.88 5.71
C TYR A 361 -2.21 -17.21 6.24
N PRO A 362 -2.68 -17.57 7.45
CA PRO A 362 -3.93 -17.04 7.99
C PRO A 362 -3.78 -15.61 8.52
N SER A 363 -4.10 -14.62 7.66
CA SER A 363 -3.96 -13.18 7.91
C SER A 363 -5.29 -12.42 7.90
N ARG A 364 -5.25 -11.13 8.25
CA ARG A 364 -6.40 -10.21 8.24
C ARG A 364 -6.24 -9.08 7.22
N ASP A 365 -7.38 -8.50 6.85
CA ASP A 365 -7.54 -7.16 6.29
C ASP A 365 -6.61 -6.84 5.10
N HIS A 366 -6.77 -7.59 4.01
CA HIS A 366 -6.12 -7.29 2.73
C HIS A 366 -7.04 -7.64 1.56
N GLU A 367 -6.97 -6.90 0.46
CA GLU A 367 -7.79 -7.11 -0.75
C GLU A 367 -7.59 -8.47 -1.45
N TRP A 368 -6.61 -9.25 -0.98
CA TRP A 368 -6.28 -10.57 -1.52
C TRP A 368 -6.96 -11.69 -0.72
N LEU A 369 -7.60 -11.35 0.40
CA LEU A 369 -8.26 -12.29 1.29
C LEU A 369 -9.68 -12.55 0.81
N ARG A 370 -10.10 -13.81 0.97
CA ARG A 370 -11.47 -14.23 0.70
C ARG A 370 -12.33 -13.93 1.94
N PRO A 371 -13.67 -13.81 1.80
CA PRO A 371 -14.55 -13.60 2.96
C PRO A 371 -14.44 -14.68 4.06
N TRP A 372 -13.97 -15.87 3.71
CA TRP A 372 -13.73 -16.98 4.64
C TRP A 372 -12.26 -17.13 5.08
N SER A 373 -11.37 -16.22 4.70
CA SER A 373 -10.01 -16.18 5.25
C SER A 373 -10.08 -15.91 6.76
N THR A 374 -9.27 -16.64 7.52
CA THR A 374 -9.16 -16.48 8.97
C THR A 374 -7.93 -15.66 9.34
N TYR A 375 -7.98 -15.00 10.49
CA TYR A 375 -6.86 -14.27 11.07
C TYR A 375 -6.42 -14.89 12.39
N VAL A 376 -5.13 -15.18 12.48
CA VAL A 376 -4.48 -15.57 13.73
C VAL A 376 -3.11 -14.88 13.82
N PRO A 377 -2.71 -14.37 15.00
CA PRO A 377 -1.51 -13.54 15.13
C PRO A 377 -0.21 -14.37 15.17
N TRP A 378 -0.02 -15.32 14.25
CA TRP A 378 1.10 -16.28 14.25
C TRP A 378 2.47 -15.59 14.27
N ALA A 379 2.72 -14.62 13.39
CA ALA A 379 4.01 -13.91 13.34
C ALA A 379 4.37 -13.28 14.70
N ARG A 380 3.40 -12.60 15.34
CA ARG A 380 3.58 -11.97 16.64
C ARG A 380 3.74 -13.00 17.76
N ALA A 381 2.94 -14.06 17.76
CA ALA A 381 3.04 -15.14 18.73
C ALA A 381 4.41 -15.82 18.65
N LEU A 382 4.83 -16.15 17.44
CA LEU A 382 6.13 -16.77 17.14
C LEU A 382 7.30 -15.91 17.64
N GLN A 383 7.32 -14.61 17.29
CA GLN A 383 8.36 -13.69 17.73
C GLN A 383 8.38 -13.53 19.26
N SER A 384 7.20 -13.38 19.87
CA SER A 384 7.08 -13.12 21.31
C SER A 384 7.53 -14.30 22.16
N THR A 385 7.06 -15.51 21.84
CA THR A 385 7.42 -16.72 22.60
C THR A 385 8.88 -17.10 22.37
N ALA A 386 9.40 -16.98 21.15
CA ALA A 386 10.81 -17.26 20.88
C ALA A 386 11.74 -16.29 21.64
N PHE A 387 11.43 -14.99 21.65
CA PHE A 387 12.24 -14.01 22.37
C PHE A 387 12.17 -14.19 23.89
N LEU A 388 10.98 -14.46 24.46
CA LEU A 388 10.85 -14.73 25.89
C LEU A 388 11.57 -15.99 26.32
N HIS A 389 11.52 -17.06 25.53
CA HIS A 389 12.30 -18.26 25.80
C HIS A 389 13.79 -17.91 25.95
N LEU A 390 14.31 -17.09 25.05
CA LEU A 390 15.71 -16.67 25.07
C LEU A 390 16.06 -15.79 26.28
N LEU A 391 15.17 -14.87 26.68
CA LEU A 391 15.41 -13.99 27.83
C LEU A 391 15.26 -14.72 29.18
N THR A 392 14.22 -15.56 29.31
CA THR A 392 13.81 -16.16 30.59
C THR A 392 14.39 -17.56 30.83
N GLY A 393 14.71 -18.30 29.76
CA GLY A 393 15.03 -19.73 29.85
C GLY A 393 13.82 -20.63 30.08
N GLU A 394 12.60 -20.09 30.11
CA GLU A 394 11.39 -20.88 30.34
C GLU A 394 11.08 -21.74 29.09
N PRO A 395 11.03 -23.08 29.22
CA PRO A 395 11.04 -23.95 28.05
C PRO A 395 9.68 -24.03 27.34
N HIS A 396 8.57 -23.76 28.05
CA HIS A 396 7.23 -23.78 27.46
C HIS A 396 7.04 -22.69 26.37
N TYR A 397 7.73 -21.55 26.47
CA TYR A 397 7.74 -20.55 25.41
C TYR A 397 8.46 -21.06 24.17
N GLY A 398 9.60 -21.73 24.35
CA GLY A 398 10.38 -22.35 23.26
C GLY A 398 9.57 -23.41 22.53
N GLU A 399 8.87 -24.28 23.27
CA GLU A 399 7.98 -25.29 22.70
C GLU A 399 6.80 -24.67 21.93
N GLN A 400 6.18 -23.60 22.44
CA GLN A 400 5.12 -22.90 21.71
C GLN A 400 5.65 -22.22 20.43
N ALA A 401 6.84 -21.62 20.48
CA ALA A 401 7.50 -21.05 19.32
C ALA A 401 7.80 -22.13 18.27
N LYS A 402 8.37 -23.25 18.69
CA LYS A 402 8.68 -24.40 17.83
C LYS A 402 7.42 -24.92 17.14
N ARG A 403 6.32 -25.11 17.87
CA ARG A 403 5.02 -25.53 17.31
C ARG A 403 4.55 -24.59 16.20
N LEU A 404 4.58 -23.28 16.45
CA LEU A 404 4.15 -22.27 15.48
C LEU A 404 5.07 -22.24 14.25
N LEU A 405 6.39 -22.33 14.46
CA LEU A 405 7.37 -22.32 13.38
C LEU A 405 7.22 -23.54 12.46
N LEU A 406 6.99 -24.72 13.03
CA LEU A 406 6.76 -25.95 12.25
C LEU A 406 5.42 -25.95 11.53
N ALA A 407 4.37 -25.39 12.15
CA ALA A 407 3.09 -25.20 11.46
C ALA A 407 3.22 -24.22 10.27
N LEU A 408 3.96 -23.13 10.46
CA LEU A 408 4.28 -22.20 9.37
C LEU A 408 5.11 -22.90 8.26
N ALA A 409 6.10 -23.71 8.62
CA ALA A 409 6.88 -24.49 7.65
C ALA A 409 6.03 -25.52 6.88
N GLY A 410 4.98 -26.06 7.51
CA GLY A 410 3.99 -26.91 6.86
C GLY A 410 2.94 -26.18 6.02
N THR A 411 2.94 -24.84 6.03
CA THR A 411 2.00 -24.03 5.22
C THR A 411 2.58 -23.82 3.81
N PRO A 412 1.91 -24.27 2.73
CA PRO A 412 2.48 -24.25 1.38
C PRO A 412 2.89 -22.87 0.87
N ALA A 413 2.12 -21.82 1.17
CA ALA A 413 2.40 -20.44 0.78
C ALA A 413 2.32 -19.51 1.99
N TRP A 414 3.32 -18.66 2.20
CA TRP A 414 3.32 -17.68 3.30
C TRP A 414 2.64 -16.36 2.94
N SER A 415 2.03 -16.29 1.75
CA SER A 415 1.26 -15.16 1.25
C SER A 415 -0.11 -15.04 1.94
N TYR A 416 -0.68 -13.83 1.95
CA TYR A 416 -2.05 -13.60 2.44
C TYR A 416 -3.12 -14.31 1.60
N GLY A 417 -2.84 -14.51 0.31
CA GLY A 417 -3.73 -15.21 -0.61
C GLY A 417 -3.03 -15.52 -1.92
N MET A 418 -3.79 -15.62 -2.99
CA MET A 418 -3.27 -16.07 -4.28
C MET A 418 -2.42 -15.03 -5.03
N VAL A 419 -2.65 -13.73 -4.76
CA VAL A 419 -2.23 -12.61 -5.62
C VAL A 419 -0.71 -12.50 -5.80
N SER A 420 0.10 -12.85 -4.80
CA SER A 420 1.56 -12.78 -4.92
C SER A 420 2.18 -13.98 -5.65
N ARG A 421 1.45 -15.11 -5.75
CA ARG A 421 2.00 -16.41 -6.17
C ARG A 421 1.37 -17.00 -7.44
N TYR A 422 0.10 -16.74 -7.71
CA TYR A 422 -0.65 -17.40 -8.79
C TYR A 422 -0.91 -16.46 -9.96
N PRO A 423 -0.70 -16.88 -11.22
CA PRO A 423 -0.34 -18.22 -11.67
C PRO A 423 1.09 -18.66 -11.33
N VAL A 424 1.24 -19.91 -10.86
CA VAL A 424 2.55 -20.51 -10.54
C VAL A 424 3.35 -20.74 -11.82
N GLY A 425 4.64 -20.43 -11.78
CA GLY A 425 5.57 -20.61 -12.89
C GLY A 425 5.87 -19.33 -13.67
N TRP A 426 5.34 -18.20 -13.22
CA TRP A 426 5.49 -16.89 -13.87
C TRP A 426 6.26 -15.89 -12.97
N GLY A 427 6.67 -16.34 -11.78
CA GLY A 427 7.36 -15.56 -10.77
C GLY A 427 6.50 -14.44 -10.16
N GLY A 428 7.09 -13.62 -9.29
CA GLY A 428 6.40 -12.60 -8.51
C GLY A 428 5.73 -11.52 -9.37
N HIS A 429 4.44 -11.27 -9.12
CA HIS A 429 3.62 -10.30 -9.85
C HIS A 429 2.71 -9.47 -8.93
N GLY A 430 2.12 -10.06 -7.89
CA GLY A 430 1.50 -9.32 -6.78
C GLY A 430 2.53 -8.98 -5.71
N GLY A 431 2.33 -7.86 -4.99
CA GLY A 431 3.23 -7.45 -3.91
C GLY A 431 3.40 -8.56 -2.85
N PRO A 432 4.60 -8.94 -2.43
CA PRO A 432 4.81 -10.01 -1.45
C PRO A 432 4.70 -9.51 0.01
N PHE A 433 3.61 -8.82 0.38
CA PHE A 433 3.45 -8.25 1.74
C PHE A 433 3.36 -9.31 2.84
N GLY A 434 2.73 -10.45 2.56
CA GLY A 434 2.62 -11.55 3.52
C GLY A 434 3.97 -12.12 3.87
N GLU A 435 4.73 -12.45 2.83
CA GLU A 435 6.09 -12.94 2.83
C GLU A 435 7.03 -11.97 3.56
N ALA A 436 6.92 -10.66 3.27
CA ALA A 436 7.69 -9.61 3.92
C ALA A 436 7.35 -9.38 5.39
N THR A 437 6.21 -9.89 5.86
CA THR A 437 5.75 -9.75 7.25
C THR A 437 6.07 -10.99 8.07
N VAL A 438 5.67 -12.18 7.60
CA VAL A 438 5.87 -13.43 8.34
C VAL A 438 7.28 -13.98 8.19
N GLY A 439 7.95 -13.71 7.06
CA GLY A 439 9.34 -14.10 6.80
C GLY A 439 10.32 -13.60 7.86
N PRO A 440 10.37 -12.29 8.16
CA PRO A 440 11.19 -11.74 9.24
C PRO A 440 10.91 -12.35 10.62
N ALA A 441 9.64 -12.57 10.96
CA ALA A 441 9.28 -13.19 12.23
C ALA A 441 9.80 -14.64 12.32
N ALA A 442 9.69 -15.40 11.23
CA ALA A 442 10.23 -16.75 11.12
C ALA A 442 11.76 -16.77 11.21
N ALA A 443 12.45 -15.85 10.54
CA ALA A 443 13.91 -15.73 10.59
C ALA A 443 14.42 -15.46 12.01
N LEU A 444 13.80 -14.50 12.71
CA LEU A 444 14.14 -14.18 14.11
C LEU A 444 13.89 -15.39 15.03
N ALA A 445 12.70 -15.98 14.97
CA ALA A 445 12.35 -17.10 15.84
C ALA A 445 13.21 -18.33 15.58
N PHE A 446 13.41 -18.70 14.30
CA PHE A 446 14.31 -19.79 13.90
C PHE A 446 15.71 -19.59 14.48
N ASN A 447 16.27 -18.38 14.37
CA ASN A 447 17.58 -18.08 14.92
C ASN A 447 17.65 -18.24 16.45
N TRP A 448 16.59 -17.84 17.17
CA TRP A 448 16.56 -17.91 18.64
C TRP A 448 16.28 -19.31 19.19
N ILE A 449 15.49 -20.13 18.48
CA ILE A 449 15.11 -21.49 18.93
C ILE A 449 15.84 -22.60 18.17
N ASP A 450 16.87 -22.28 17.37
CA ASP A 450 17.62 -23.25 16.55
C ASP A 450 18.10 -24.49 17.33
N HIS A 451 18.44 -24.30 18.61
CA HIS A 451 18.88 -25.35 19.53
C HIS A 451 17.77 -26.33 19.94
N LEU A 452 16.49 -25.98 19.76
CA LEU A 452 15.34 -26.85 19.98
C LEU A 452 14.95 -27.66 18.74
N LEU A 453 15.52 -27.34 17.58
CA LEU A 453 15.20 -27.99 16.31
C LEU A 453 16.14 -29.19 16.06
N THR A 454 15.54 -30.32 15.71
CA THR A 454 16.27 -31.45 15.13
C THR A 454 16.85 -31.05 13.75
N PRO A 455 17.87 -31.76 13.23
CA PRO A 455 18.39 -31.49 11.89
C PRO A 455 17.33 -31.52 10.78
N ALA A 456 16.34 -32.42 10.89
CA ALA A 456 15.25 -32.52 9.92
C ALA A 456 14.26 -31.35 10.02
N GLU A 457 13.86 -30.96 11.24
CA GLU A 457 13.02 -29.80 11.48
C GLU A 457 13.69 -28.51 11.00
N ARG A 458 14.98 -28.33 11.33
CA ARG A 458 15.79 -27.21 10.85
C ARG A 458 15.77 -27.14 9.33
N ALA A 459 16.01 -28.29 8.69
CA ALA A 459 16.04 -28.35 7.23
C ALA A 459 14.68 -28.02 6.59
N ALA A 460 13.58 -28.47 7.20
CA ALA A 460 12.23 -28.16 6.72
C ALA A 460 11.89 -26.66 6.84
N VAL A 461 12.27 -26.02 7.96
CA VAL A 461 12.01 -24.59 8.15
C VAL A 461 12.81 -23.73 7.18
N GLU A 462 14.09 -24.04 6.96
CA GLU A 462 14.92 -23.31 5.99
C GLU A 462 14.38 -23.44 4.56
N GLU A 463 13.94 -24.62 4.16
CA GLU A 463 13.36 -24.86 2.83
C GLU A 463 12.02 -24.13 2.67
N ALA A 464 11.17 -24.17 3.70
CA ALA A 464 9.90 -23.43 3.71
C ALA A 464 10.13 -21.91 3.69
N MET A 465 11.14 -21.38 4.39
CA MET A 465 11.48 -19.95 4.34
C MET A 465 12.01 -19.55 2.96
N MET A 466 12.87 -20.38 2.35
CA MET A 466 13.40 -20.17 1.00
C MET A 466 12.27 -20.03 -0.03
N TRP A 467 11.32 -20.99 -0.07
CA TRP A 467 10.33 -21.09 -1.14
C TRP A 467 8.95 -20.52 -0.79
N GLY A 468 8.61 -20.45 0.48
CA GLY A 468 7.38 -19.85 0.98
C GLY A 468 7.45 -18.32 1.04
N SER A 469 8.66 -17.74 1.15
CA SER A 469 8.85 -16.28 1.32
C SER A 469 10.05 -15.70 0.55
N TRP A 470 11.29 -16.04 0.91
CA TRP A 470 12.49 -15.32 0.44
C TRP A 470 12.61 -15.24 -1.09
N TYR A 471 12.41 -16.35 -1.79
CA TYR A 471 12.54 -16.41 -3.25
C TYR A 471 11.56 -15.44 -3.94
N TRP A 472 10.32 -15.35 -3.47
CA TRP A 472 9.29 -14.48 -4.04
C TRP A 472 9.58 -13.01 -3.80
N LEU A 473 10.02 -12.67 -2.58
CA LEU A 473 10.49 -11.33 -2.27
C LEU A 473 11.65 -10.94 -3.19
N ASN A 474 12.63 -11.83 -3.33
CA ASN A 474 13.78 -11.59 -4.16
C ASN A 474 13.38 -11.38 -5.64
N ASP A 475 12.55 -12.26 -6.19
CA ASP A 475 12.09 -12.16 -7.58
C ASP A 475 11.30 -10.87 -7.82
N TYR A 476 10.38 -10.51 -6.91
CA TYR A 476 9.59 -9.30 -7.04
C TYR A 476 10.47 -8.03 -7.04
N ILE A 477 11.45 -7.97 -6.13
CA ILE A 477 12.43 -6.87 -6.06
C ILE A 477 13.23 -6.74 -7.36
N ASP A 478 13.61 -7.86 -7.97
CA ASP A 478 14.39 -7.87 -9.21
C ASP A 478 13.54 -7.41 -10.41
N LYS A 479 12.26 -7.75 -10.44
CA LYS A 479 11.33 -7.36 -11.52
C LYS A 479 10.79 -5.94 -11.41
N GLN A 480 10.59 -5.44 -10.19
CA GLN A 480 9.83 -4.21 -9.94
C GLN A 480 10.72 -3.08 -9.44
N SER A 481 11.62 -2.58 -10.27
CA SER A 481 12.56 -1.50 -9.88
C SER A 481 11.87 -0.21 -9.39
N TYR A 482 10.64 0.05 -9.81
CA TYR A 482 9.88 1.25 -9.42
C TYR A 482 9.62 1.32 -7.91
N ILE A 483 9.57 0.18 -7.20
CA ILE A 483 9.29 0.14 -5.76
C ILE A 483 10.33 0.88 -4.93
N ARG A 484 11.54 1.07 -5.47
CA ARG A 484 12.62 1.83 -4.79
C ARG A 484 12.24 3.31 -4.57
N LYS A 485 11.21 3.81 -5.23
CA LYS A 485 10.70 5.19 -5.11
C LYS A 485 9.53 5.34 -4.11
N MET A 486 9.20 4.29 -3.36
CA MET A 486 8.06 4.26 -2.43
C MET A 486 8.33 3.33 -1.24
N ASN A 487 7.39 3.28 -0.29
CA ASN A 487 7.43 2.43 0.90
C ASN A 487 7.75 0.94 0.65
N GLN A 488 7.30 0.40 -0.49
CA GLN A 488 7.48 -1.01 -0.84
C GLN A 488 8.94 -1.42 -0.99
N GLY A 489 9.81 -0.51 -1.46
CA GLY A 489 11.24 -0.78 -1.64
C GLY A 489 11.91 -1.19 -0.33
N PRO A 490 11.95 -0.31 0.68
CA PRO A 490 12.48 -0.66 2.00
C PRO A 490 11.78 -1.85 2.64
N TRP A 491 10.45 -1.95 2.51
CA TRP A 491 9.67 -3.04 3.10
C TRP A 491 10.10 -4.42 2.58
N PHE A 492 10.07 -4.62 1.27
CA PHE A 492 10.43 -5.91 0.68
C PHE A 492 11.92 -6.18 0.82
N ASN A 493 12.76 -5.14 0.74
CA ASN A 493 14.21 -5.28 0.90
C ASN A 493 14.60 -5.73 2.31
N TYR A 494 13.98 -5.18 3.36
CA TYR A 494 14.14 -5.66 4.74
C TYR A 494 13.67 -7.12 4.87
N GLY A 495 12.47 -7.41 4.33
CA GLY A 495 11.89 -8.75 4.33
C GLY A 495 12.83 -9.80 3.75
N ALA A 496 13.46 -9.51 2.61
CA ALA A 496 14.41 -10.39 1.95
C ALA A 496 15.76 -10.46 2.70
N LEU A 497 16.28 -9.32 3.16
CA LEU A 497 17.58 -9.22 3.84
C LEU A 497 17.67 -10.10 5.07
N ILE A 498 16.71 -9.99 6.00
CA ILE A 498 16.80 -10.71 7.28
C ILE A 498 16.71 -12.23 7.10
N GLN A 499 15.90 -12.68 6.14
CA GLN A 499 15.81 -14.09 5.77
C GLN A 499 17.10 -14.56 5.08
N ALA A 500 17.71 -13.73 4.21
CA ALA A 500 18.95 -14.06 3.54
C ALA A 500 20.11 -14.31 4.52
N LEU A 501 20.20 -13.51 5.59
CA LEU A 501 21.22 -13.67 6.63
C LEU A 501 21.10 -15.02 7.37
N VAL A 502 19.90 -15.57 7.50
CA VAL A 502 19.68 -16.90 8.09
C VAL A 502 19.95 -18.00 7.05
N LEU A 503 19.45 -17.83 5.83
CA LEU A 503 19.50 -18.84 4.76
C LEU A 503 20.90 -19.01 4.14
N GLU A 504 21.78 -18.00 4.20
CA GLU A 504 23.11 -18.07 3.58
C GLU A 504 23.98 -19.24 4.07
N ARG A 505 23.73 -19.71 5.31
CA ARG A 505 24.43 -20.87 5.89
C ARG A 505 24.21 -22.16 5.11
N ARG A 506 23.01 -22.34 4.54
CA ARG A 506 22.64 -23.52 3.76
C ARG A 506 22.65 -23.27 2.26
N TYR A 507 22.36 -22.04 1.84
CA TYR A 507 22.22 -21.67 0.43
C TYR A 507 23.22 -20.57 0.05
N PRO A 508 24.45 -20.93 -0.38
CA PRO A 508 25.48 -19.94 -0.73
C PRO A 508 25.06 -18.92 -1.81
N ALA A 509 24.16 -19.29 -2.72
CA ALA A 509 23.62 -18.38 -3.73
C ALA A 509 22.79 -17.23 -3.13
N VAL A 510 22.19 -17.45 -1.95
CA VAL A 510 21.47 -16.41 -1.20
C VAL A 510 22.44 -15.36 -0.66
N ALA A 511 23.62 -15.78 -0.19
CA ALA A 511 24.67 -14.88 0.31
C ALA A 511 25.09 -13.85 -0.75
N GLN A 512 25.10 -14.25 -2.02
CA GLN A 512 25.47 -13.38 -3.15
C GLN A 512 24.47 -12.24 -3.38
N GLN A 513 23.25 -12.35 -2.84
CA GLN A 513 22.22 -11.30 -2.96
C GLN A 513 22.38 -10.18 -1.91
N LEU A 514 23.19 -10.35 -0.87
CA LEU A 514 23.28 -9.38 0.23
C LEU A 514 23.79 -7.99 -0.23
N ALA A 515 24.75 -7.95 -1.15
CA ALA A 515 25.25 -6.70 -1.72
C ALA A 515 24.17 -5.96 -2.51
N LYS A 516 23.27 -6.70 -3.18
CA LYS A 516 22.10 -6.13 -3.86
C LYS A 516 21.15 -5.49 -2.85
N TYR A 517 20.88 -6.12 -1.72
CA TYR A 517 20.00 -5.55 -0.70
C TYR A 517 20.60 -4.29 -0.05
N GLU A 518 21.93 -4.22 0.11
CA GLU A 518 22.60 -2.98 0.49
C GLU A 518 22.36 -1.87 -0.56
N ALA A 519 22.64 -2.16 -1.82
CA ALA A 519 22.52 -1.18 -2.91
C ALA A 519 21.08 -0.68 -3.05
N ASN A 520 20.11 -1.60 -3.06
CA ASN A 520 18.68 -1.30 -3.14
C ASN A 520 18.20 -0.43 -1.99
N LEU A 521 18.66 -0.70 -0.75
CA LEU A 521 18.25 0.11 0.40
C LEU A 521 18.84 1.51 0.34
N ARG A 522 20.13 1.64 -0.04
CA ARG A 522 20.78 2.95 -0.21
C ARG A 522 20.09 3.78 -1.30
N GLU A 523 19.76 3.15 -2.43
CA GLU A 523 18.99 3.77 -3.51
C GLU A 523 17.60 4.18 -3.01
N SER A 524 16.90 3.30 -2.29
CA SER A 524 15.57 3.60 -1.74
C SER A 524 15.62 4.78 -0.76
N ILE A 525 16.61 4.84 0.14
CA ILE A 525 16.78 5.99 1.05
C ILE A 525 17.00 7.28 0.24
N ALA A 526 17.88 7.24 -0.77
CA ALA A 526 18.16 8.42 -1.60
C ALA A 526 16.94 8.91 -2.40
N LEU A 527 16.03 8.01 -2.76
CA LEU A 527 14.82 8.33 -3.54
C LEU A 527 13.62 8.74 -2.68
N ASN A 528 13.57 8.34 -1.40
CA ASN A 528 12.41 8.57 -0.53
C ASN A 528 12.58 9.73 0.46
N TYR A 529 13.82 10.08 0.86
CA TYR A 529 14.07 11.13 1.84
C TYR A 529 14.81 12.32 1.21
N PHE A 530 14.24 13.52 1.34
CA PHE A 530 14.83 14.74 0.83
C PHE A 530 15.74 15.43 1.86
N GLN A 531 16.52 16.42 1.42
CA GLN A 531 17.56 17.09 2.23
C GLN A 531 17.11 17.63 3.61
N ASP A 532 15.83 17.91 3.78
CA ASP A 532 15.22 18.42 5.01
C ASP A 532 14.43 17.38 5.81
N GLY A 533 14.53 16.10 5.42
CA GLY A 533 13.86 14.98 6.07
C GLY A 533 12.49 14.63 5.53
N ALA A 534 11.91 15.40 4.62
CA ALA A 534 10.59 15.09 4.09
C ALA A 534 10.58 13.82 3.22
N ASN A 535 9.39 13.25 3.07
CA ASN A 535 9.05 12.24 2.06
C ASN A 535 7.80 12.68 1.29
N THR A 536 7.56 12.10 0.12
CA THR A 536 6.36 12.44 -0.67
C THR A 536 5.08 11.78 -0.18
N GLU A 537 5.14 10.75 0.66
CA GLU A 537 3.95 9.94 1.00
C GLU A 537 3.24 10.39 2.29
N GLY A 538 3.76 11.40 2.99
CA GLY A 538 3.15 11.92 4.22
C GLY A 538 3.49 11.11 5.47
N PRO A 539 2.96 11.51 6.65
CA PRO A 539 3.42 11.00 7.96
C PRO A 539 3.10 9.52 8.21
N ALA A 540 1.95 9.02 7.73
CA ALA A 540 1.58 7.61 7.89
C ALA A 540 2.54 6.69 7.12
N TYR A 541 2.80 7.03 5.86
CA TYR A 541 3.73 6.27 5.01
C TYR A 541 5.20 6.53 5.34
N TRP A 542 5.54 7.71 5.87
CA TRP A 542 6.86 7.91 6.49
C TRP A 542 7.10 6.88 7.58
N THR A 543 6.10 6.61 8.44
CA THR A 543 6.23 5.62 9.52
C THR A 543 6.45 4.21 8.95
N ALA A 544 5.65 3.80 7.96
CA ALA A 544 5.78 2.49 7.32
C ALA A 544 7.11 2.30 6.59
N THR A 545 7.57 3.31 5.85
CA THR A 545 8.84 3.29 5.12
C THR A 545 10.02 3.28 6.09
N THR A 546 10.00 4.17 7.08
CA THR A 546 11.11 4.35 8.02
C THR A 546 11.26 3.13 8.92
N ASP A 547 10.17 2.49 9.34
CA ASP A 547 10.21 1.23 10.10
C ASP A 547 11.11 0.18 9.43
N ASN A 548 10.90 -0.07 8.13
CA ASN A 548 11.65 -1.07 7.40
C ASN A 548 13.10 -0.61 7.10
N VAL A 549 13.32 0.69 6.91
CA VAL A 549 14.68 1.24 6.80
C VAL A 549 15.47 1.00 8.09
N VAL A 550 14.95 1.42 9.24
CA VAL A 550 15.69 1.36 10.51
C VAL A 550 15.92 -0.07 11.00
N ARG A 551 15.09 -1.02 10.57
CA ARG A 551 15.32 -2.46 10.78
C ARG A 551 16.47 -2.98 9.92
N ALA A 552 16.56 -2.56 8.66
CA ALA A 552 17.57 -3.07 7.75
C ALA A 552 18.98 -2.50 7.99
N LEU A 553 19.11 -1.23 8.38
CA LEU A 553 20.44 -0.59 8.48
C LEU A 553 21.39 -1.25 9.51
N PRO A 554 20.98 -1.57 10.75
CA PRO A 554 21.86 -2.25 11.70
C PRO A 554 22.32 -3.63 11.22
N LEU A 555 21.46 -4.36 10.51
CA LEU A 555 21.78 -5.67 9.94
C LEU A 555 22.86 -5.55 8.86
N LEU A 556 22.73 -4.57 7.95
CA LEU A 556 23.73 -4.31 6.91
C LEU A 556 25.05 -3.80 7.50
N ALA A 557 24.98 -2.85 8.43
CA ALA A 557 26.14 -2.30 9.12
C ALA A 557 26.97 -3.40 9.78
N HIS A 558 26.31 -4.32 10.51
CA HIS A 558 26.97 -5.48 11.09
C HIS A 558 27.53 -6.43 10.02
N ARG A 559 26.73 -6.80 9.00
CA ARG A 559 27.13 -7.76 7.96
C ARG A 559 28.38 -7.34 7.19
N PHE A 560 28.51 -6.05 6.92
CA PHE A 560 29.62 -5.48 6.16
C PHE A 560 30.71 -4.85 7.05
N GLY A 561 30.60 -4.97 8.38
CA GLY A 561 31.61 -4.48 9.32
C GLY A 561 31.82 -2.97 9.26
N ARG A 562 30.74 -2.21 9.03
CA ARG A 562 30.77 -0.75 8.87
C ARG A 562 30.03 -0.05 10.01
N PRO A 563 30.45 1.15 10.42
CA PRO A 563 29.69 1.99 11.34
C PRO A 563 28.26 2.22 10.85
N LEU A 564 27.27 2.18 11.77
CA LEU A 564 25.87 2.47 11.44
C LEU A 564 25.70 3.87 10.81
N ALA A 565 26.50 4.84 11.26
CA ALA A 565 26.46 6.21 10.74
C ALA A 565 26.72 6.28 9.22
N ASP A 566 27.51 5.36 8.65
CA ASP A 566 27.81 5.30 7.21
C ASP A 566 26.59 4.89 6.35
N TYR A 567 25.54 4.39 7.01
CA TYR A 567 24.27 4.01 6.40
C TYR A 567 23.17 5.05 6.61
N VAL A 568 23.38 6.05 7.46
CA VAL A 568 22.38 7.06 7.81
C VAL A 568 22.76 8.40 7.20
N PRO A 569 22.35 8.68 5.95
CA PRO A 569 22.59 9.98 5.35
C PRO A 569 21.76 11.06 6.04
N GLU A 570 22.21 12.32 5.92
CA GLU A 570 21.56 13.47 6.57
C GLU A 570 20.04 13.59 6.29
N PRO A 571 19.54 13.40 5.04
CA PRO A 571 18.11 13.30 4.77
C PRO A 571 17.35 12.35 5.69
N LEU A 572 17.87 11.13 5.90
CA LEU A 572 17.22 10.16 6.77
C LEU A 572 17.29 10.59 8.23
N ARG A 573 18.46 11.08 8.69
CA ARG A 573 18.66 11.55 10.07
C ARG A 573 17.64 12.63 10.44
N ARG A 574 17.36 13.56 9.53
CA ARG A 574 16.39 14.65 9.73
C ARG A 574 14.92 14.25 9.55
N SER A 575 14.65 13.03 9.10
CA SER A 575 13.30 12.65 8.66
C SER A 575 12.28 12.55 9.79
N ILE A 576 12.74 12.35 11.03
CA ILE A 576 11.89 12.38 12.24
C ILE A 576 11.22 13.75 12.44
N ASP A 577 11.78 14.83 11.86
CA ASP A 577 11.17 16.15 11.92
C ASP A 577 9.77 16.18 11.29
N LEU A 578 9.53 15.40 10.24
CA LEU A 578 8.27 15.45 9.49
C LEU A 578 7.05 15.15 10.37
N PRO A 579 6.94 13.98 11.03
CA PRO A 579 5.81 13.72 11.92
C PRO A 579 5.75 14.66 13.13
N ILE A 580 6.88 15.18 13.60
CA ILE A 580 6.92 16.13 14.74
C ILE A 580 6.31 17.47 14.35
N TYR A 581 6.69 18.03 13.20
CA TYR A 581 6.08 19.24 12.67
C TYR A 581 4.64 18.99 12.20
N LEU A 582 4.24 17.77 11.87
CA LEU A 582 2.84 17.46 11.56
C LEU A 582 1.99 17.08 12.77
N ARG A 583 2.47 17.35 14.00
CA ARG A 583 1.67 17.24 15.23
C ARG A 583 0.41 18.11 15.13
N SER A 584 -0.74 17.49 15.32
CA SER A 584 -2.03 18.18 15.51
C SER A 584 -2.05 18.93 16.85
N MET A 585 -2.60 20.14 16.82
CA MET A 585 -2.90 20.98 17.97
C MET A 585 -4.34 20.78 18.47
N ALA A 586 -5.17 19.97 17.79
CA ALA A 586 -6.56 19.71 18.17
C ALA A 586 -6.71 18.76 19.38
N HIS A 587 -5.63 18.11 19.82
CA HIS A 587 -5.63 17.12 20.89
C HIS A 587 -4.63 17.48 21.98
N GLU A 588 -5.13 17.76 23.19
CA GLU A 588 -4.29 18.19 24.32
C GLU A 588 -3.58 17.03 25.02
N GLN A 589 -4.26 15.88 25.09
CA GLN A 589 -3.80 14.72 25.86
C GLN A 589 -3.07 13.67 25.00
N GLU A 590 -3.19 13.77 23.67
CA GLU A 590 -2.64 12.80 22.74
C GLU A 590 -1.87 13.51 21.63
N TRP A 591 -0.67 13.02 21.35
CA TRP A 591 0.04 13.41 20.14
C TRP A 591 -0.56 12.67 18.94
N ARG A 592 -1.22 13.41 18.06
CA ARG A 592 -1.72 12.91 16.78
C ARG A 592 -1.02 13.59 15.62
N THR A 593 -0.89 12.90 14.49
CA THR A 593 -0.39 13.51 13.24
C THR A 593 -1.55 13.87 12.31
N LEU A 594 -1.40 14.96 11.58
CA LEU A 594 -2.41 15.40 10.62
C LEU A 594 -2.66 14.37 9.50
N PRO A 595 -3.92 14.21 9.04
CA PRO A 595 -4.31 13.28 7.97
C PRO A 595 -3.97 13.84 6.57
N ILE A 596 -2.68 14.00 6.28
CA ILE A 596 -2.18 14.44 4.98
C ILE A 596 -1.82 13.21 4.14
N ASN A 597 -2.08 13.26 2.82
CA ASN A 597 -1.90 12.12 1.91
C ASN A 597 -2.80 10.93 2.35
N ASP A 598 -2.44 9.69 2.00
CA ASP A 598 -3.11 8.49 2.51
C ASP A 598 -2.86 8.30 4.02
N ALA A 599 -3.52 9.11 4.83
CA ALA A 599 -3.47 9.08 6.28
C ALA A 599 -4.84 9.41 6.87
N ASN A 600 -5.06 8.91 8.08
CA ASN A 600 -6.17 9.32 8.92
C ASN A 600 -5.60 9.91 10.21
N GLU A 601 -6.36 10.79 10.85
CA GLU A 601 -5.92 11.38 12.11
C GLU A 601 -5.87 10.28 13.16
N GLN A 602 -4.64 9.91 13.54
CA GLN A 602 -4.37 8.83 14.46
C GLN A 602 -3.30 9.26 15.44
N ARG A 603 -3.30 8.59 16.59
CA ARG A 603 -2.25 8.73 17.58
C ARG A 603 -0.92 8.34 16.95
N TRP A 604 0.08 9.22 17.09
CA TRP A 604 1.43 8.94 16.62
C TRP A 604 2.24 8.26 17.73
N ASP A 605 2.82 7.12 17.38
CA ASP A 605 3.67 6.32 18.26
C ASP A 605 4.92 5.91 17.46
N PRO A 606 6.07 6.57 17.68
CA PRO A 606 7.29 6.23 16.97
C PRO A 606 7.92 4.92 17.47
N GLY A 607 7.53 4.37 18.62
CA GLY A 607 7.98 3.06 19.12
C GLY A 607 9.49 2.82 19.00
N HIS A 608 9.88 1.67 18.46
CA HIS A 608 11.28 1.34 18.19
C HIS A 608 11.91 2.18 17.07
N VAL A 609 11.11 2.75 16.16
CA VAL A 609 11.61 3.71 15.14
C VAL A 609 12.14 4.97 15.83
N GLY A 610 11.40 5.51 16.80
CA GLY A 610 11.86 6.62 17.63
C GLY A 610 13.12 6.27 18.41
N LEU A 611 13.21 5.06 18.98
CA LEU A 611 14.41 4.57 19.67
C LEU A 611 15.61 4.40 18.74
N PHE A 612 15.42 4.11 17.45
CA PHE A 612 16.52 4.12 16.49
C PHE A 612 17.17 5.52 16.43
N PHE A 613 16.38 6.57 16.20
CA PHE A 613 16.91 7.95 16.15
C PHE A 613 17.45 8.38 17.52
N ALA A 614 16.64 8.21 18.55
CA ALA A 614 16.95 8.71 19.87
C ALA A 614 18.10 7.95 20.52
N SER A 615 18.09 6.62 20.50
CA SER A 615 19.08 5.79 21.18
C SER A 615 20.24 5.35 20.28
N LEU A 616 20.06 5.05 18.99
CA LEU A 616 21.19 4.62 18.15
C LEU A 616 21.90 5.78 17.45
N LEU A 617 21.21 6.89 17.21
CA LEU A 617 21.79 8.09 16.60
C LEU A 617 22.00 9.25 17.58
N ASP A 618 21.64 9.05 18.85
CA ASP A 618 21.70 10.01 19.95
C ASP A 618 20.99 11.34 19.61
N ASP A 619 19.82 11.26 18.95
CA ASP A 619 19.04 12.42 18.54
C ASP A 619 18.14 12.95 19.69
N PRO A 620 18.38 14.17 20.19
CA PRO A 620 17.66 14.70 21.35
C PRO A 620 16.20 15.08 21.03
N LEU A 621 15.90 15.45 19.77
CA LEU A 621 14.55 15.76 19.35
C LEU A 621 13.70 14.49 19.30
N ALA A 622 14.26 13.41 18.75
CA ALA A 622 13.62 12.11 18.74
C ALA A 622 13.44 11.56 20.17
N GLN A 623 14.42 11.75 21.06
CA GLN A 623 14.30 11.37 22.47
C GLN A 623 13.13 12.09 23.12
N TRP A 624 13.09 13.43 23.02
CA TRP A 624 11.99 14.21 23.57
C TRP A 624 10.64 13.76 23.00
N ALA A 625 10.53 13.60 21.67
CA ALA A 625 9.30 13.17 21.04
C ALA A 625 8.84 11.78 21.53
N TRP A 626 9.77 10.84 21.70
CA TRP A 626 9.50 9.49 22.22
C TRP A 626 9.03 9.52 23.68
N GLU A 627 9.66 10.36 24.53
CA GLU A 627 9.26 10.57 25.93
C GLU A 627 7.86 11.18 26.05
N GLN A 628 7.45 12.04 25.10
CA GLN A 628 6.10 12.62 25.06
C GLN A 628 5.03 11.68 24.49
N THR A 629 5.42 10.55 23.87
CA THR A 629 4.52 9.67 23.12
C THR A 629 4.58 8.24 23.64
N SER A 630 5.48 7.42 23.11
CA SER A 630 5.63 6.00 23.37
C SER A 630 5.76 5.70 24.87
N ALA A 631 6.61 6.48 25.57
CA ALA A 631 6.87 6.30 27.00
C ALA A 631 5.62 6.50 27.88
N VAL A 632 4.79 7.49 27.55
CA VAL A 632 3.57 7.82 28.32
C VAL A 632 2.53 6.72 28.21
N THR A 633 2.38 6.17 27.01
CA THR A 633 1.28 5.25 26.72
C THR A 633 1.60 3.77 26.92
N GLY A 634 2.86 3.46 27.17
CA GLY A 634 3.32 2.07 27.19
C GLY A 634 3.23 1.40 25.81
N ALA A 635 3.27 2.16 24.72
CA ALA A 635 3.15 1.66 23.35
C ALA A 635 4.51 1.86 22.65
N HIS A 636 5.02 0.78 22.06
CA HIS A 636 6.47 0.67 21.81
C HIS A 636 6.80 0.01 20.47
N GLY A 637 5.86 -0.02 19.51
CA GLY A 637 6.09 -0.69 18.22
C GLY A 637 6.48 -2.16 18.37
N ASP A 638 7.63 -2.55 17.83
CA ASP A 638 8.20 -3.89 17.99
C ASP A 638 8.83 -4.05 19.39
N PRO A 639 8.28 -4.95 20.24
CA PRO A 639 8.75 -5.10 21.61
C PRO A 639 10.19 -5.61 21.71
N VAL A 640 10.65 -6.41 20.73
CA VAL A 640 12.02 -6.92 20.70
C VAL A 640 12.97 -5.75 20.48
N LEU A 641 12.76 -4.98 19.42
CA LEU A 641 13.64 -3.85 19.09
C LEU A 641 13.56 -2.76 20.15
N SER A 642 12.40 -2.52 20.73
CA SER A 642 12.27 -1.57 21.84
C SER A 642 13.06 -1.99 23.08
N ILE A 643 13.02 -3.27 23.46
CA ILE A 643 13.86 -3.78 24.56
C ILE A 643 15.35 -3.70 24.19
N VAL A 644 15.74 -4.08 22.97
CA VAL A 644 17.15 -4.10 22.55
C VAL A 644 17.71 -2.69 22.46
N TRP A 645 17.00 -1.73 21.88
CA TRP A 645 17.52 -0.38 21.59
C TRP A 645 17.33 0.65 22.71
N HIS A 646 16.40 0.45 23.64
CA HIS A 646 16.19 1.41 24.73
C HIS A 646 17.48 1.67 25.54
N LYS A 647 17.91 2.92 25.70
CA LYS A 647 19.04 3.29 26.56
C LYS A 647 18.57 3.90 27.89
N PRO A 648 19.28 3.71 29.01
CA PRO A 648 19.06 4.51 30.20
C PRO A 648 19.56 5.94 29.95
N TRP A 649 18.66 6.92 29.96
CA TRP A 649 18.95 8.34 29.72
C TRP A 649 18.20 9.24 30.72
N GLY A 650 18.69 10.48 30.88
CA GLY A 650 17.94 11.53 31.58
C GLY A 650 16.94 12.20 30.64
N ALA A 651 15.91 12.85 31.19
CA ALA A 651 14.85 13.49 30.40
C ALA A 651 15.41 14.50 29.40
N ALA A 652 14.94 14.45 28.16
CA ALA A 652 15.31 15.43 27.14
C ALA A 652 14.64 16.79 27.43
N PRO A 653 15.37 17.92 27.29
CA PRO A 653 14.74 19.23 27.42
C PRO A 653 13.74 19.45 26.28
N PRO A 654 12.65 20.20 26.51
CA PRO A 654 11.75 20.61 25.44
C PRO A 654 12.54 21.33 24.32
N PRO A 655 12.38 20.93 23.05
CA PRO A 655 13.16 21.50 21.97
C PRO A 655 12.67 22.91 21.63
N ASN A 656 13.59 23.78 21.24
CA ASN A 656 13.26 25.09 20.68
C ASN A 656 13.09 24.96 19.15
N LEU A 657 11.87 24.61 18.72
CA LEU A 657 11.55 24.40 17.31
C LEU A 657 10.96 25.67 16.69
N GLU A 658 11.35 25.96 15.45
CA GLU A 658 10.82 27.06 14.64
C GLU A 658 9.28 26.98 14.53
N LEU A 659 8.63 28.14 14.56
CA LEU A 659 7.17 28.23 14.43
C LEU A 659 6.69 28.08 12.98
N ALA A 660 7.59 28.23 12.01
CA ALA A 660 7.31 28.03 10.60
C ALA A 660 8.38 27.15 9.97
N LYS A 661 7.97 26.11 9.24
CA LYS A 661 8.89 25.25 8.50
C LYS A 661 8.37 25.01 7.09
N ARG A 662 9.23 25.25 6.10
CA ARG A 662 9.06 24.75 4.72
C ARG A 662 9.91 23.50 4.59
N PHE A 663 9.27 22.35 4.40
CA PHE A 663 9.94 21.17 3.86
C PHE A 663 10.13 21.37 2.35
N ARG A 664 11.23 22.04 1.98
CA ARG A 664 11.68 22.35 0.62
C ARG A 664 11.71 21.13 -0.31
N GLY A 665 12.02 19.95 0.20
CA GLY A 665 12.07 18.72 -0.62
C GLY A 665 10.73 18.37 -1.27
N VAL A 666 9.63 18.74 -0.61
CA VAL A 666 8.25 18.46 -1.05
C VAL A 666 7.37 19.70 -1.04
N ASP A 667 7.97 20.89 -0.91
CA ASP A 667 7.31 22.19 -0.77
C ASP A 667 6.11 22.20 0.19
N LEU A 668 6.25 21.55 1.35
CA LEU A 668 5.20 21.51 2.39
C LEU A 668 5.46 22.58 3.47
N PRO A 669 4.72 23.69 3.49
CA PRO A 669 4.75 24.68 4.57
C PRO A 669 3.88 24.25 5.76
N VAL A 670 4.43 24.39 6.96
CA VAL A 670 3.78 24.18 8.25
C VAL A 670 3.99 25.43 9.09
N LEU A 671 2.90 26.09 9.47
CA LEU A 671 2.91 27.37 10.20
C LEU A 671 2.12 27.23 11.49
N ARG A 672 2.70 27.62 12.64
CA ARG A 672 2.00 27.61 13.93
C ARG A 672 2.24 28.87 14.74
N SER A 673 1.37 29.12 15.70
CA SER A 673 1.49 30.24 16.64
C SER A 673 2.29 29.90 17.89
N SER A 674 2.30 28.64 18.33
CA SER A 674 3.15 28.11 19.39
C SER A 674 3.21 26.57 19.30
N TRP A 675 4.02 25.94 20.15
CA TRP A 675 4.04 24.48 20.33
C TRP A 675 3.11 23.99 21.46
N GLN A 676 2.38 24.90 22.11
CA GLN A 676 1.40 24.52 23.14
C GLN A 676 0.17 23.90 22.48
N PRO A 677 -0.47 22.90 23.12
CA PRO A 677 -1.74 22.38 22.65
C PRO A 677 -2.79 23.48 22.42
N GLY A 678 -3.62 23.33 21.39
CA GLY A 678 -4.62 24.31 21.00
C GLY A 678 -4.09 25.55 20.27
N ALA A 679 -2.79 25.64 19.99
CA ALA A 679 -2.25 26.70 19.16
C ALA A 679 -2.88 26.73 17.76
N LEU A 680 -2.96 27.94 17.17
CA LEU A 680 -3.26 28.10 15.74
C LEU A 680 -2.19 27.37 14.91
N LEU A 681 -2.61 26.43 14.06
CA LEU A 681 -1.78 25.67 13.12
C LEU A 681 -2.41 25.74 11.73
N LEU A 682 -1.60 26.05 10.72
CA LEU A 682 -1.95 25.94 9.31
C LEU A 682 -0.93 25.05 8.59
N VAL A 683 -1.43 24.06 7.87
CA VAL A 683 -0.65 23.28 6.90
C VAL A 683 -1.28 23.43 5.53
N MET A 684 -0.45 23.63 4.51
CA MET A 684 -0.92 23.71 3.12
C MET A 684 -0.23 22.67 2.26
N GLN A 685 -1.00 21.86 1.54
CA GLN A 685 -0.45 20.94 0.54
C GLN A 685 0.02 21.73 -0.68
N SER A 686 1.25 21.51 -1.09
CA SER A 686 1.81 22.06 -2.33
C SER A 686 2.78 21.02 -2.91
N GLY A 687 3.76 21.48 -3.68
CA GLY A 687 4.93 20.70 -4.04
C GLY A 687 4.70 19.48 -4.93
N LEU A 688 5.64 18.54 -4.79
CA LEU A 688 5.80 17.42 -5.71
C LEU A 688 4.60 16.48 -5.68
N TRP A 689 4.36 15.86 -6.83
CA TRP A 689 3.49 14.70 -6.99
C TRP A 689 4.37 13.47 -6.87
N GLY A 690 4.22 12.74 -5.76
CA GLY A 690 5.04 11.57 -5.45
C GLY A 690 4.78 10.37 -6.36
N PHE A 691 5.75 9.46 -6.47
CA PHE A 691 5.62 8.19 -7.18
C PHE A 691 4.86 7.11 -6.38
N GLY A 692 4.66 7.33 -5.07
CA GLY A 692 4.09 6.39 -4.11
C GLY A 692 2.61 6.03 -4.26
N GLY A 693 1.85 6.79 -5.05
CA GLY A 693 0.40 6.58 -5.18
C GLY A 693 -0.43 7.01 -3.95
N HIS A 694 0.22 7.48 -2.89
CA HIS A 694 -0.41 7.92 -1.65
C HIS A 694 -0.72 9.42 -1.60
N GLN A 695 -0.40 10.15 -2.68
CA GLN A 695 -0.71 11.58 -2.81
C GLN A 695 -2.11 11.78 -3.37
N HIS A 696 -2.77 12.86 -2.96
CA HIS A 696 -4.12 13.20 -3.40
C HIS A 696 -4.11 14.35 -4.40
N HIS A 697 -5.27 14.60 -5.02
CA HIS A 697 -5.50 15.73 -5.92
C HIS A 697 -5.74 17.01 -5.12
N ASP A 698 -4.83 17.34 -4.22
CA ASP A 698 -5.04 18.25 -3.10
C ASP A 698 -4.10 19.47 -3.13
N LYS A 699 -3.47 19.78 -4.27
CA LYS A 699 -2.53 20.91 -4.32
C LYS A 699 -3.25 22.22 -3.96
N ASN A 700 -2.56 23.04 -3.18
CA ASN A 700 -3.05 24.20 -2.45
C ASN A 700 -4.07 23.92 -1.32
N SER A 701 -4.43 22.68 -0.99
CA SER A 701 -5.37 22.37 0.11
C SER A 701 -4.87 22.84 1.48
N LEU A 702 -5.79 23.23 2.36
CA LEU A 702 -5.51 23.75 3.70
C LEU A 702 -6.00 22.79 4.79
N VAL A 703 -5.25 22.70 5.88
CA VAL A 703 -5.71 22.18 7.17
C VAL A 703 -5.50 23.27 8.21
N LEU A 704 -6.55 23.60 8.97
CA LEU A 704 -6.52 24.68 9.97
C LEU A 704 -7.03 24.17 11.31
N GLU A 705 -6.22 24.34 12.36
CA GLU A 705 -6.56 23.98 13.73
C GLU A 705 -6.37 25.18 14.67
N ALA A 706 -7.23 25.30 15.68
CA ALA A 706 -7.09 26.28 16.75
C ALA A 706 -7.94 25.86 17.97
N TYR A 707 -7.52 26.27 19.17
CA TYR A 707 -8.23 26.06 20.44
C TYR A 707 -8.70 24.62 20.69
N GLY A 708 -7.88 23.63 20.29
CA GLY A 708 -8.17 22.21 20.52
C GLY A 708 -9.20 21.64 19.54
N GLU A 709 -9.36 22.22 18.35
CA GLU A 709 -10.27 21.73 17.32
C GLU A 709 -9.74 21.94 15.90
N THR A 710 -9.98 20.96 15.02
CA THR A 710 -9.70 21.04 13.58
C THR A 710 -10.88 21.73 12.89
N LEU A 711 -10.68 22.98 12.47
CA LEU A 711 -11.72 23.86 11.93
C LEU A 711 -11.92 23.65 10.43
N LEU A 712 -10.83 23.50 9.68
CA LEU A 712 -10.82 23.05 8.29
C LEU A 712 -10.14 21.69 8.25
N VAL A 713 -10.93 20.64 7.98
CA VAL A 713 -10.47 19.25 8.08
C VAL A 713 -9.98 18.76 6.72
N ASP A 714 -8.89 18.00 6.71
CA ASP A 714 -8.72 17.01 5.66
C ASP A 714 -9.54 15.77 6.02
N LYS A 715 -10.16 15.18 5.01
CA LYS A 715 -11.09 14.07 5.18
C LYS A 715 -10.36 12.74 5.40
N GLY A 716 -9.09 12.65 5.05
CA GLY A 716 -8.29 11.43 5.07
C GLY A 716 -8.79 10.42 4.03
N VAL A 717 -8.58 9.13 4.32
CA VAL A 717 -8.89 8.04 3.38
C VAL A 717 -9.81 6.99 4.00
N PRO A 718 -10.68 6.36 3.20
CA PRO A 718 -11.40 5.18 3.65
C PRO A 718 -10.46 3.96 3.70
N ASN A 719 -11.00 2.80 4.06
CA ASN A 719 -10.23 1.56 4.03
C ASN A 719 -9.89 1.16 2.58
N TYR A 720 -8.83 0.39 2.39
CA TYR A 720 -8.38 -0.06 1.05
C TYR A 720 -9.44 -0.80 0.23
N GLY A 721 -10.40 -1.45 0.90
CA GLY A 721 -11.50 -2.13 0.22
C GLY A 721 -12.69 -1.28 -0.14
N ASP A 722 -12.69 -0.03 0.29
CA ASP A 722 -13.76 0.89 -0.01
C ASP A 722 -13.62 1.40 -1.47
N PRO A 723 -14.60 1.08 -2.35
CA PRO A 723 -14.58 1.53 -3.73
C PRO A 723 -14.68 3.06 -3.89
N HIS A 724 -15.09 3.78 -2.85
CA HIS A 724 -15.18 5.24 -2.83
C HIS A 724 -13.82 5.94 -2.65
N GLY A 725 -12.73 5.20 -2.42
CA GLY A 725 -11.37 5.73 -2.26
C GLY A 725 -11.00 6.90 -3.20
N PRO A 726 -11.20 6.81 -4.53
CA PRO A 726 -10.91 7.91 -5.45
C PRO A 726 -11.66 9.20 -5.15
N ALA A 727 -12.91 9.11 -4.70
CA ALA A 727 -13.71 10.27 -4.39
C ALA A 727 -13.16 11.03 -3.18
N TRP A 728 -12.54 10.32 -2.23
CA TRP A 728 -11.86 10.92 -1.06
C TRP A 728 -10.49 11.50 -1.41
N GLN A 729 -9.84 11.01 -2.48
CA GLN A 729 -8.57 11.54 -2.99
C GLN A 729 -8.75 12.67 -4.03
N ALA A 730 -10.00 12.97 -4.43
CA ALA A 730 -10.31 13.97 -5.45
C ALA A 730 -10.27 15.40 -4.88
N ALA A 731 -9.96 16.39 -5.71
CA ALA A 731 -9.86 17.81 -5.33
C ALA A 731 -11.11 18.35 -4.61
N ALA A 732 -12.30 17.85 -4.96
CA ALA A 732 -13.55 18.24 -4.31
C ALA A 732 -13.71 17.72 -2.87
N ALA A 733 -12.83 16.83 -2.41
CA ALA A 733 -12.77 16.33 -1.04
C ALA A 733 -11.76 17.10 -0.16
N HIS A 734 -11.03 18.06 -0.72
CA HIS A 734 -9.99 18.83 -0.05
C HIS A 734 -10.32 20.33 0.00
N ASN A 735 -9.70 21.06 0.93
CA ASN A 735 -9.90 22.50 1.12
C ASN A 735 -9.15 23.33 0.04
N THR A 736 -9.42 23.04 -1.22
CA THR A 736 -8.80 23.64 -2.40
C THR A 736 -9.87 24.03 -3.42
N ILE A 737 -9.44 24.61 -4.54
CA ILE A 737 -10.36 24.99 -5.61
C ILE A 737 -10.62 23.85 -6.59
N THR A 738 -11.77 23.90 -7.26
CA THR A 738 -12.10 23.11 -8.46
C THR A 738 -12.53 24.04 -9.60
N ILE A 739 -12.46 23.53 -10.83
CA ILE A 739 -12.93 24.23 -12.03
C ILE A 739 -13.93 23.32 -12.74
N ASP A 740 -15.17 23.77 -12.84
CA ASP A 740 -16.32 23.00 -13.35
C ASP A 740 -16.47 21.64 -12.64
N GLY A 741 -16.12 21.59 -11.35
CA GLY A 741 -16.07 20.36 -10.55
C GLY A 741 -15.03 19.32 -11.01
N ALA A 742 -14.14 19.65 -11.94
CA ALA A 742 -13.09 18.76 -12.42
C ALA A 742 -12.01 18.53 -11.36
N ASN A 743 -11.43 17.33 -11.39
CA ASN A 743 -10.31 16.96 -10.54
C ASN A 743 -8.99 17.61 -11.02
N GLN A 744 -8.03 17.77 -10.10
CA GLN A 744 -6.66 18.12 -10.50
C GLN A 744 -6.03 16.96 -11.30
N VAL A 745 -5.00 17.23 -12.09
CA VAL A 745 -4.16 16.19 -12.71
C VAL A 745 -2.88 15.94 -11.89
N PRO A 746 -2.28 14.74 -11.97
CA PRO A 746 -0.99 14.43 -11.36
C PRO A 746 0.15 15.36 -11.83
N ALA A 747 0.35 16.48 -11.13
CA ALA A 747 1.35 17.49 -11.44
C ALA A 747 1.89 18.15 -10.16
N HIS A 748 2.98 18.89 -10.30
CA HIS A 748 3.63 19.58 -9.19
C HIS A 748 3.03 20.97 -8.98
N ALA A 749 2.72 21.31 -7.74
CA ALA A 749 2.65 22.70 -7.32
C ALA A 749 4.04 23.19 -6.90
N LYS A 750 4.25 24.50 -6.86
CA LYS A 750 5.53 25.12 -6.49
C LYS A 750 5.30 26.21 -5.48
N LEU A 751 6.02 26.15 -4.37
CA LEU A 751 6.00 27.24 -3.40
C LEU A 751 6.97 28.34 -3.85
N LEU A 752 6.40 29.37 -4.49
CA LEU A 752 7.14 30.49 -5.08
C LEU A 752 7.77 31.37 -3.99
N GLU A 753 7.02 31.63 -2.92
CA GLU A 753 7.45 32.49 -1.82
C GLU A 753 7.16 31.84 -0.47
N PHE A 754 8.08 32.04 0.48
CA PHE A 754 7.92 31.65 1.88
C PHE A 754 8.73 32.62 2.75
N GLU A 755 8.03 33.40 3.56
CA GLU A 755 8.58 34.41 4.46
C GLU A 755 8.15 34.06 5.90
N HIS A 756 9.14 33.94 6.78
CA HIS A 756 8.92 33.81 8.22
C HIS A 756 9.37 35.11 8.90
N ALA A 757 8.46 35.84 9.55
CA ALA A 757 8.73 37.12 10.16
C ALA A 757 8.19 37.22 11.59
N ALA A 758 8.60 38.25 12.34
CA ALA A 758 8.07 38.50 13.67
C ALA A 758 6.56 38.78 13.59
N GLY A 759 5.74 37.92 14.20
CA GLY A 759 4.28 38.09 14.27
C GLY A 759 3.49 37.66 13.03
N TYR A 760 4.11 37.37 11.88
CA TYR A 760 3.41 36.84 10.71
C TYR A 760 4.29 35.93 9.84
N ASP A 761 3.65 35.10 9.02
CA ASP A 761 4.28 34.40 7.90
C ASP A 761 3.52 34.67 6.62
N ARG A 762 4.21 34.62 5.48
CA ARG A 762 3.59 34.79 4.16
C ARG A 762 4.09 33.73 3.20
N LEU A 763 3.21 33.24 2.33
CA LEU A 763 3.59 32.30 1.29
C LEU A 763 2.73 32.44 0.03
N VAL A 764 3.28 31.97 -1.09
CA VAL A 764 2.61 31.92 -2.40
C VAL A 764 2.90 30.57 -3.04
N SER A 765 1.85 29.85 -3.42
CA SER A 765 1.94 28.55 -4.09
C SER A 765 1.23 28.56 -5.44
N ASP A 766 1.95 28.13 -6.46
CA ASP A 766 1.46 27.98 -7.83
C ASP A 766 1.09 26.52 -8.10
N ALA A 767 -0.20 26.26 -8.31
CA ALA A 767 -0.72 24.95 -8.65
C ALA A 767 -1.23 24.88 -10.10
N THR A 768 -0.92 25.87 -10.96
CA THR A 768 -1.45 25.98 -12.33
C THR A 768 -1.32 24.68 -13.13
N ALA A 769 -0.17 24.01 -13.05
CA ALA A 769 0.07 22.76 -13.76
C ALA A 769 -0.89 21.61 -13.37
N CYS A 770 -1.51 21.70 -12.19
CA CYS A 770 -2.48 20.73 -11.69
C CYS A 770 -3.89 20.95 -12.27
N TYR A 771 -4.12 22.08 -12.94
CA TYR A 771 -5.42 22.48 -13.48
C TYR A 771 -5.33 22.73 -15.00
N PRO A 772 -5.55 21.70 -15.85
CA PRO A 772 -5.45 21.85 -17.30
C PRO A 772 -6.23 23.01 -17.94
N PRO A 773 -7.44 23.41 -17.47
CA PRO A 773 -8.16 24.53 -18.08
C PRO A 773 -7.63 25.93 -17.66
N ALA A 774 -6.72 26.00 -16.68
CA ALA A 774 -6.24 27.25 -16.12
C ALA A 774 -4.91 27.71 -16.72
N SER A 775 -4.78 29.02 -16.96
CA SER A 775 -3.50 29.67 -17.24
C SER A 775 -2.80 30.14 -15.97
N LYS A 776 -3.53 30.24 -14.86
CA LYS A 776 -3.00 30.62 -13.55
C LYS A 776 -3.88 30.08 -12.43
N VAL A 777 -3.25 29.46 -11.43
CA VAL A 777 -3.86 29.09 -10.14
C VAL A 777 -2.84 29.35 -9.03
N LEU A 778 -2.92 30.52 -8.39
CA LEU A 778 -2.08 30.88 -7.25
C LEU A 778 -2.89 30.91 -5.97
N ARG A 779 -2.34 30.37 -4.88
CA ARG A 779 -2.83 30.59 -3.52
C ARG A 779 -1.80 31.40 -2.74
N ARG A 780 -2.21 32.56 -2.22
CA ARG A 780 -1.44 33.38 -1.29
C ARG A 780 -2.00 33.23 0.11
N VAL A 781 -1.11 33.17 1.09
CA VAL A 781 -1.48 33.07 2.50
C VAL A 781 -0.69 34.08 3.31
N LEU A 782 -1.39 34.80 4.19
CA LEU A 782 -0.82 35.56 5.30
C LEU A 782 -1.29 34.91 6.61
N PHE A 783 -0.36 34.35 7.37
CA PHE A 783 -0.63 33.75 8.68
C PHE A 783 -0.21 34.73 9.77
N ARG A 784 -1.18 35.41 10.41
CA ARG A 784 -0.94 36.41 11.45
C ARG A 784 -0.99 35.75 12.83
N ARG A 785 0.15 35.62 13.49
CA ARG A 785 0.26 35.02 14.83
C ARG A 785 -0.24 35.96 15.94
N PRO A 786 -0.96 35.44 16.96
CA PRO A 786 -1.53 34.09 17.08
C PRO A 786 -2.98 34.00 16.54
N SER A 787 -3.41 34.97 15.72
CA SER A 787 -4.82 35.37 15.65
C SER A 787 -5.58 34.82 14.44
N TYR A 788 -5.08 34.97 13.22
CA TYR A 788 -5.90 34.72 12.02
C TYR A 788 -5.08 34.39 10.77
N VAL A 789 -5.76 33.92 9.73
CA VAL A 789 -5.20 33.63 8.41
C VAL A 789 -5.95 34.40 7.34
N VAL A 790 -5.26 34.96 6.35
CA VAL A 790 -5.87 35.48 5.11
C VAL A 790 -5.44 34.62 3.95
N VAL A 791 -6.40 34.17 3.15
CA VAL A 791 -6.17 33.34 1.95
C VAL A 791 -6.68 34.09 0.73
N ALA A 792 -5.88 34.15 -0.32
CA ALA A 792 -6.25 34.69 -1.63
C ALA A 792 -5.97 33.66 -2.72
N ASP A 793 -7.00 33.15 -3.38
CA ASP A 793 -6.87 32.33 -4.59
C ASP A 793 -7.07 33.20 -5.83
N GLU A 794 -6.07 33.22 -6.70
CA GLU A 794 -6.10 33.88 -8.01
C GLU A 794 -6.20 32.83 -9.12
N VAL A 795 -7.30 32.88 -9.87
CA VAL A 795 -7.57 31.93 -10.96
C VAL A 795 -7.75 32.68 -12.27
N GLU A 796 -7.03 32.27 -13.30
CA GLU A 796 -7.22 32.71 -14.68
C GLU A 796 -7.41 31.47 -15.56
N LEU A 797 -8.45 31.49 -16.40
CA LEU A 797 -8.86 30.39 -17.25
C LEU A 797 -8.71 30.76 -18.72
N ALA A 798 -8.31 29.78 -19.54
CA ALA A 798 -8.21 29.97 -20.99
C ALA A 798 -9.58 30.16 -21.67
N ALA A 799 -10.64 29.63 -21.05
CA ALA A 799 -12.03 29.80 -21.47
C ALA A 799 -12.94 29.99 -20.24
N PRO A 800 -14.13 30.59 -20.38
CA PRO A 800 -15.05 30.76 -19.27
C PRO A 800 -15.42 29.42 -18.62
N GLY A 801 -15.15 29.28 -17.32
CA GLY A 801 -15.49 28.12 -16.49
C GLY A 801 -16.01 28.53 -15.13
N ARG A 802 -16.68 27.64 -14.40
CA ARG A 802 -17.11 27.89 -13.02
C ARG A 802 -15.97 27.55 -12.08
N VAL A 803 -15.53 28.52 -11.28
CA VAL A 803 -14.51 28.28 -10.26
C VAL A 803 -15.20 28.07 -8.93
N GLU A 804 -14.79 27.03 -8.20
CA GLU A 804 -15.32 26.73 -6.88
C GLU A 804 -14.21 26.61 -5.84
N PHE A 805 -14.43 27.14 -4.63
CA PHE A 805 -13.59 26.93 -3.46
C PHE A 805 -14.33 26.00 -2.49
N ASN A 806 -13.77 24.82 -2.26
CA ASN A 806 -14.32 23.81 -1.36
C ASN A 806 -13.72 23.97 0.04
N LEU A 807 -14.56 23.87 1.07
CA LEU A 807 -14.20 23.94 2.48
C LEU A 807 -14.94 22.83 3.25
N HIS A 808 -14.21 22.10 4.07
CA HIS A 808 -14.70 20.93 4.80
C HIS A 808 -14.53 21.13 6.30
N THR A 809 -15.57 20.86 7.07
CA THR A 809 -15.54 21.03 8.51
C THR A 809 -16.46 20.04 9.23
N ARG A 810 -16.17 19.77 10.50
CA ARG A 810 -17.10 19.05 11.39
C ARG A 810 -18.02 20.00 12.18
N ALA A 811 -17.78 21.30 12.07
CA ALA A 811 -18.60 22.34 12.68
C ALA A 811 -19.92 22.54 11.91
N GLU A 812 -20.94 23.06 12.58
CA GLU A 812 -22.15 23.50 11.88
C GLU A 812 -21.89 24.80 11.14
N VAL A 813 -22.38 24.92 9.91
CA VAL A 813 -22.08 26.06 9.02
C VAL A 813 -23.31 26.95 8.85
N THR A 814 -23.18 28.24 9.13
CA THR A 814 -24.16 29.28 8.78
C THR A 814 -23.52 30.26 7.81
N ALA A 815 -24.17 30.52 6.68
CA ALA A 815 -23.73 31.48 5.68
C ALA A 815 -24.72 32.64 5.55
N GLN A 816 -24.26 33.87 5.75
CA GLN A 816 -25.07 35.10 5.62
C GLN A 816 -24.30 36.15 4.82
N GLY A 817 -24.62 36.24 3.52
CA GLY A 817 -23.92 37.12 2.59
C GLY A 817 -22.42 36.81 2.57
N GLU A 818 -21.62 37.78 2.98
CA GLU A 818 -20.15 37.71 2.99
C GLU A 818 -19.57 37.14 4.28
N ARG A 819 -20.41 36.80 5.26
CA ARG A 819 -20.00 36.26 6.56
C ARG A 819 -20.41 34.81 6.68
N LEU A 820 -19.46 33.96 7.02
CA LEU A 820 -19.71 32.56 7.34
C LEU A 820 -19.30 32.31 8.79
N LEU A 821 -20.04 31.46 9.48
CA LEU A 821 -19.74 31.00 10.82
C LEU A 821 -19.71 29.48 10.82
N PHE A 822 -18.58 28.91 11.23
CA PHE A 822 -18.42 27.48 11.45
C PHE A 822 -18.39 27.31 12.97
N ARG A 823 -19.49 26.83 13.53
CA ARG A 823 -19.67 26.68 14.97
C ARG A 823 -19.22 25.28 15.42
N GLY A 824 -18.04 25.20 16.00
CA GLY A 824 -17.45 23.96 16.51
C GLY A 824 -17.86 23.69 17.95
N ARG A 825 -17.14 22.77 18.61
CA ARG A 825 -17.39 22.37 20.01
C ARG A 825 -16.52 23.14 21.00
N ARG A 826 -15.28 23.45 20.62
CA ARG A 826 -14.27 24.17 21.41
C ARG A 826 -13.85 25.47 20.75
N ALA A 827 -13.95 25.55 19.42
CA ALA A 827 -13.60 26.72 18.63
C ALA A 827 -14.68 27.04 17.61
N ASP A 828 -14.89 28.32 17.35
CA ASP A 828 -15.68 28.81 16.23
C ASP A 828 -14.75 29.44 15.19
N LEU A 829 -15.01 29.23 13.90
CA LEU A 829 -14.32 29.92 12.81
C LEU A 829 -15.24 30.96 12.18
N HIS A 830 -14.88 32.23 12.34
CA HIS A 830 -15.52 33.32 11.63
C HIS A 830 -14.78 33.57 10.31
N VAL A 831 -15.53 33.50 9.20
CA VAL A 831 -15.00 33.77 7.87
C VAL A 831 -15.61 35.06 7.33
N LEU A 832 -14.76 36.00 6.93
CA LEU A 832 -15.17 37.16 6.12
C LEU A 832 -14.69 36.95 4.68
N LEU A 833 -15.63 36.80 3.75
CA LEU A 833 -15.38 36.74 2.32
C LEU A 833 -15.19 38.17 1.80
N ALA A 834 -13.93 38.58 1.63
CA ALA A 834 -13.53 39.87 1.08
C ALA A 834 -13.32 39.83 -0.45
N SER A 835 -13.66 38.72 -1.10
CA SER A 835 -13.56 38.50 -2.55
C SER A 835 -14.15 39.65 -3.38
N PRO A 836 -13.43 40.22 -4.36
CA PRO A 836 -14.05 41.11 -5.34
C PRO A 836 -15.03 40.33 -6.24
N THR A 837 -14.86 39.00 -6.36
CA THR A 837 -15.76 38.10 -7.07
C THR A 837 -17.02 37.79 -6.23
N LEU A 838 -18.20 37.91 -6.84
CA LEU A 838 -19.46 37.46 -6.22
C LEU A 838 -19.47 35.93 -6.10
N VAL A 839 -19.98 35.41 -4.98
CA VAL A 839 -19.97 33.97 -4.67
C VAL A 839 -21.34 33.46 -4.24
N HIS A 840 -21.69 32.26 -4.73
CA HIS A 840 -22.82 31.48 -4.24
C HIS A 840 -22.32 30.37 -3.32
N HIS A 841 -23.03 30.12 -2.23
CA HIS A 841 -22.72 29.02 -1.33
C HIS A 841 -23.64 27.82 -1.57
N GLN A 842 -23.09 26.63 -1.48
CA GLN A 842 -23.82 25.37 -1.42
C GLN A 842 -23.29 24.55 -0.25
N LEU A 843 -24.19 23.99 0.56
CA LEU A 843 -23.84 23.12 1.67
C LEU A 843 -24.32 21.70 1.38
N SER A 844 -23.46 20.73 1.61
CA SER A 844 -23.78 19.30 1.58
C SER A 844 -23.09 18.57 2.73
N GLU A 845 -23.27 17.26 2.81
CA GLU A 845 -22.64 16.41 3.81
C GLU A 845 -21.97 15.20 3.17
N SER A 846 -20.83 14.80 3.73
CA SER A 846 -20.15 13.54 3.42
C SER A 846 -19.81 12.77 4.69
N ARG A 847 -19.64 11.45 4.56
CA ARG A 847 -19.29 10.53 5.66
C ARG A 847 -18.28 9.52 5.17
N ARG A 848 -17.15 9.40 5.85
CA ARG A 848 -16.11 8.41 5.51
C ARG A 848 -16.61 6.98 5.67
N THR A 849 -17.37 6.74 6.74
CA THR A 849 -18.10 5.49 6.93
C THR A 849 -19.52 5.79 7.44
N PRO A 850 -20.52 4.91 7.22
CA PRO A 850 -21.90 5.18 7.62
C PRO A 850 -22.10 5.53 9.11
N GLY A 851 -21.20 5.07 10.00
CA GLY A 851 -21.27 5.31 11.44
C GLY A 851 -20.55 6.57 11.95
N GLU A 852 -19.78 7.25 11.10
CA GLU A 852 -19.03 8.44 11.51
C GLU A 852 -19.87 9.71 11.49
N ALA A 853 -19.48 10.69 12.31
CA ALA A 853 -20.05 12.03 12.29
C ALA A 853 -19.91 12.65 10.88
N PRO A 854 -20.96 13.35 10.39
CA PRO A 854 -20.91 13.94 9.08
C PRO A 854 -19.87 15.06 9.01
N ILE A 855 -19.28 15.22 7.83
CA ILE A 855 -18.44 16.34 7.46
C ILE A 855 -19.32 17.27 6.62
N ARG A 856 -19.41 18.54 7.01
CA ARG A 856 -20.08 19.59 6.25
C ARG A 856 -19.17 20.02 5.12
N ASP A 857 -19.70 20.00 3.91
CA ASP A 857 -19.02 20.36 2.67
C ASP A 857 -19.60 21.69 2.17
N LEU A 858 -18.86 22.78 2.37
CA LEU A 858 -19.21 24.09 1.87
C LEU A 858 -18.49 24.34 0.55
N ARG A 859 -19.26 24.58 -0.51
CA ARG A 859 -18.75 25.00 -1.81
C ARG A 859 -19.11 26.46 -2.06
N LEU A 860 -18.11 27.30 -2.26
CA LEU A 860 -18.25 28.69 -2.70
C LEU A 860 -17.97 28.75 -4.19
N SER A 861 -18.93 29.16 -5.02
CA SER A 861 -18.79 29.12 -6.48
C SER A 861 -19.07 30.46 -7.13
N THR A 862 -18.42 30.73 -8.27
CA THR A 862 -18.82 31.85 -9.12
C THR A 862 -20.26 31.65 -9.61
N PRO A 863 -21.11 32.68 -9.67
CA PRO A 863 -22.51 32.55 -10.06
C PRO A 863 -22.67 32.13 -11.53
N ARG A 864 -21.70 32.49 -12.36
CA ARG A 864 -21.62 32.19 -13.80
C ARG A 864 -20.20 31.76 -14.16
N PRO A 865 -20.00 31.13 -15.33
CA PRO A 865 -18.67 30.92 -15.89
C PRO A 865 -17.92 32.26 -16.06
N VAL A 866 -16.64 32.28 -15.71
CA VAL A 866 -15.75 33.44 -15.75
C VAL A 866 -14.38 33.04 -16.30
N THR A 867 -13.62 33.99 -16.83
CA THR A 867 -12.22 33.77 -17.23
C THR A 867 -11.23 34.13 -16.12
N SER A 868 -11.70 34.82 -15.07
CA SER A 868 -10.90 35.14 -13.89
C SER A 868 -11.78 35.15 -12.64
N ALA A 869 -11.20 34.70 -11.52
CA ALA A 869 -11.84 34.72 -10.22
C ALA A 869 -10.78 34.99 -9.14
N VAL A 870 -11.18 35.75 -8.12
CA VAL A 870 -10.40 35.90 -6.90
C VAL A 870 -11.26 35.54 -5.69
N PHE A 871 -10.86 34.51 -4.95
CA PHE A 871 -11.43 34.20 -3.63
C PHE A 871 -10.51 34.76 -2.55
N LEU A 872 -10.99 35.75 -1.81
CA LEU A 872 -10.25 36.39 -0.73
C LEU A 872 -11.03 36.21 0.58
N ALA A 873 -10.43 35.53 1.55
CA ALA A 873 -11.10 35.17 2.80
C ALA A 873 -10.20 35.44 4.02
N VAL A 874 -10.78 36.06 5.06
CA VAL A 874 -10.20 36.09 6.41
C VAL A 874 -10.76 34.92 7.19
N LEU A 875 -9.89 34.08 7.73
CA LEU A 875 -10.20 32.95 8.60
C LEU A 875 -9.78 33.34 10.03
N TYR A 876 -10.76 33.72 10.86
CA TYR A 876 -10.52 34.15 12.24
C TYR A 876 -11.10 33.14 13.24
N PRO A 877 -10.27 32.23 13.79
CA PRO A 877 -10.71 31.32 14.83
C PRO A 877 -10.80 32.02 16.19
N VAL A 878 -11.80 31.65 16.99
CA VAL A 878 -11.98 32.08 18.38
C VAL A 878 -12.38 30.89 19.24
N PRO A 879 -12.20 30.95 20.58
CA PRO A 879 -12.84 29.99 21.47
C PRO A 879 -14.35 29.99 21.27
N HIS A 880 -14.99 28.84 21.44
CA HIS A 880 -16.41 28.65 21.16
C HIS A 880 -17.29 29.73 21.83
N GLY A 881 -18.19 30.32 21.06
CA GLY A 881 -19.12 31.36 21.52
C GLY A 881 -18.50 32.76 21.68
N GLN A 882 -17.19 32.92 21.53
CA GLN A 882 -16.57 34.25 21.52
C GLN A 882 -16.75 34.96 20.17
N GLN A 883 -16.48 36.26 20.13
CA GLN A 883 -16.53 37.05 18.91
C GLN A 883 -15.11 37.48 18.50
N PRO A 884 -14.81 37.51 17.20
CA PRO A 884 -13.57 38.11 16.71
C PRO A 884 -13.60 39.64 16.95
N PRO A 885 -12.44 40.34 16.83
CA PRO A 885 -12.45 41.78 16.65
C PRO A 885 -13.24 42.15 15.38
N THR A 886 -13.52 43.44 15.20
CA THR A 886 -14.23 43.92 14.01
C THR A 886 -13.52 43.46 12.73
N LEU A 887 -14.23 42.66 11.93
CA LEU A 887 -13.81 42.24 10.59
C LEU A 887 -14.57 43.09 9.56
N ARG A 888 -13.86 43.88 8.76
CA ARG A 888 -14.43 44.72 7.70
C ARG A 888 -13.58 44.63 6.44
N ALA A 889 -14.22 44.62 5.28
CA ALA A 889 -13.53 44.72 4.00
C ALA A 889 -14.13 45.84 3.14
N VAL A 890 -13.29 46.56 2.41
CA VAL A 890 -13.68 47.49 1.34
C VAL A 890 -13.07 46.96 0.04
N ARG A 891 -13.95 46.51 -0.86
CA ARG A 891 -13.59 45.96 -2.16
C ARG A 891 -13.42 47.10 -3.16
N HIS A 892 -12.49 46.94 -4.07
CA HIS A 892 -12.31 47.80 -5.24
C HIS A 892 -12.01 46.91 -6.46
N PRO A 893 -12.10 47.43 -7.69
CA PRO A 893 -11.98 46.60 -8.90
C PRO A 893 -10.71 45.76 -8.97
N GLU A 894 -9.62 46.26 -8.41
CA GLU A 894 -8.29 45.63 -8.46
C GLU A 894 -7.93 44.87 -7.18
N GLY A 895 -8.79 44.83 -6.16
CA GLY A 895 -8.39 44.27 -4.87
C GLY A 895 -9.34 44.53 -3.69
N ALA A 896 -8.79 44.44 -2.48
CA ALA A 896 -9.52 44.75 -1.26
C ALA A 896 -8.59 45.29 -0.16
N ARG A 897 -9.14 46.18 0.66
CA ARG A 897 -8.57 46.55 1.96
C ARG A 897 -9.39 45.89 3.05
N ILE A 898 -8.71 45.18 3.95
CA ILE A 898 -9.34 44.39 5.01
C ILE A 898 -8.83 44.88 6.36
N TRP A 899 -9.75 45.26 7.23
CA TRP A 899 -9.46 45.58 8.62
C TRP A 899 -9.82 44.40 9.51
N VAL A 900 -8.83 43.94 10.28
CA VAL A 900 -8.97 42.89 11.30
C VAL A 900 -8.58 43.50 12.64
N GLY A 901 -9.55 44.09 13.33
CA GLY A 901 -9.26 44.95 14.48
C GLY A 901 -8.39 46.15 14.07
N THR A 902 -7.15 46.20 14.56
CA THR A 902 -6.18 47.26 14.24
C THR A 902 -5.30 46.96 13.03
N ASP A 903 -5.28 45.70 12.58
CA ASP A 903 -4.44 45.27 11.46
C ASP A 903 -5.14 45.67 10.14
N LEU A 904 -4.37 46.24 9.21
CA LEU A 904 -4.80 46.49 7.84
C LEU A 904 -4.09 45.50 6.92
N VAL A 905 -4.86 44.67 6.23
CA VAL A 905 -4.36 43.78 5.18
C VAL A 905 -4.80 44.32 3.83
N GLU A 906 -3.83 44.62 2.97
CA GLU A 906 -4.07 45.08 1.62
C GLU A 906 -3.79 43.94 0.64
N TYR A 907 -4.71 43.76 -0.30
CA TYR A 907 -4.59 42.85 -1.42
C TYR A 907 -4.88 43.60 -2.71
N GLU A 908 -3.97 43.53 -3.66
CA GLU A 908 -4.15 43.97 -5.05
C GLU A 908 -3.89 42.76 -5.95
N TRP A 909 -4.63 42.63 -7.05
CA TRP A 909 -4.54 41.47 -7.93
C TRP A 909 -3.12 41.34 -8.49
N GLY A 910 -2.53 40.17 -8.30
CA GLY A 910 -1.17 39.85 -8.76
C GLY A 910 -0.08 40.33 -7.80
N GLN A 911 -0.44 41.10 -6.78
CA GLN A 911 0.44 41.52 -5.70
C GLN A 911 0.28 40.62 -4.47
N ASP A 912 1.27 40.68 -3.60
CA ASP A 912 1.24 39.99 -2.32
C ASP A 912 0.31 40.61 -1.30
N LEU A 913 -0.12 39.78 -0.34
CA LEU A 913 -0.83 40.24 0.85
C LEU A 913 0.13 41.07 1.71
N ARG A 914 -0.17 42.37 1.87
CA ARG A 914 0.63 43.30 2.66
C ARG A 914 -0.03 43.56 4.00
N LEU A 915 0.72 43.38 5.08
CA LEU A 915 0.27 43.69 6.44
C LEU A 915 0.78 45.08 6.85
N GLY A 916 -0.12 45.95 7.27
CA GLY A 916 0.16 47.28 7.80
C GLY A 916 -0.65 47.59 9.06
N SER A 917 -0.56 48.84 9.51
CA SER A 917 -1.38 49.36 10.62
C SER A 917 -2.42 50.35 10.06
N GLY A 918 -3.70 50.14 10.40
CA GLY A 918 -4.77 51.05 10.00
C GLY A 918 -4.92 52.24 10.96
N PRO A 919 -5.42 53.41 10.51
CA PRO A 919 -5.76 54.49 11.42
C PRO A 919 -6.87 54.05 12.39
N LYS A 920 -6.68 54.34 13.70
CA LYS A 920 -7.65 54.04 14.78
C LYS A 920 -9.04 54.67 14.55
N GLU A 921 -9.15 55.68 13.69
CA GLU A 921 -10.33 56.54 13.54
C GLU A 921 -11.41 56.03 12.58
N ALA A 922 -11.24 54.87 11.92
CA ALA A 922 -12.30 54.31 11.08
C ALA A 922 -13.37 53.50 11.86
N ALA A 923 -13.25 53.42 13.19
CA ALA A 923 -14.15 52.66 14.07
C ALA A 923 -15.56 53.26 14.17
N ASP A 924 -15.75 54.55 13.83
CA ASP A 924 -17.02 55.27 14.04
C ASP A 924 -17.79 55.64 12.75
N ALA A 925 -17.34 55.19 11.58
CA ALA A 925 -18.09 55.38 10.34
C ALA A 925 -18.98 54.16 10.05
N THR A 926 -20.19 54.15 10.64
CA THR A 926 -21.33 53.28 10.29
C THR A 926 -21.68 53.36 8.79
N PRO A 927 -22.32 52.32 8.22
CA PRO A 927 -22.26 51.96 6.79
C PRO A 927 -22.82 52.99 5.81
#